data_AF-A0A399Z6S4-F1
#
_entry.id   AF-A0A399Z6S4-F1
#
_cell.length_a   1.000
_cell.length_b   1.000
_cell.length_c   1.000
_cell.angle_alpha   90.00
_cell.angle_beta   90.00
_cell.angle_gamma   90.00
#
_symmetry.space_group_name_H-M   'P 1'
#
loop_
_entity.id
_entity.type
_entity.pdbx_description
1 polymer ?
#
loop_
_entity_poly.entity_id
_entity_poly.type
_entity_poly.pdbx_seq_one_letter_code
_entity_poly.pdbx_strand_id
1 'polypeptide(L)'
;MSANFDWQTEDDDRRAQENIWGPPQEAENATKPGRRLPWRLIGLVVTLVVTIGGIVWWRIDQRIDATMEAFRTDVIASHNLMQRAVADKDMEIFRSILSGRLPAWTAAELDIFTANLVIDRSPFGLIPTEGSLPVIIPPSGVETPEGAQTAEIEFSPDLNEAVLTVDHPYRRDTTGETVVLQQTTVFRRGDFRWLLAPPLEEFWGDWMTNEGEYLSLIYPRRDAAIAQRLAQDLDKEIARLCATLEEIECSADLHLTVRLATEPVTLTSLAEPLGAIRRAREREDILELPTPTLIGLPVDDDPQLAEEGYQALIDGYARHVFSAVIAQAVGWHCCEDILVFNYLVDYQLSQLGVMNWPINADDHQRVLDSRPRLSTISSYIRGRVPLQLSDQRMWELRAAVDFLVNGIPGTSPAGLERDLDDTSNFNQFLDRAVGASGKDDTTIPDDLDIAWWLYAFRNAGYSTDEPPPLPVGESLFMTCTVTESDRSSDISTLLRYSPDEGRWEELYSAQGYFWSSAMPDPGTLLLQEFSTETESWQTKIWYHDEPVPVHMLDDNRFAMAYGGSDKQGQRTVVYAYTPKTGAIRSFLIDPAECDDDCAATELPGLPFWSPDGQWAIYAGDNRSSPQTSFMIANERHVVLRPNGDYDEMSLTLGPEGAEPDSPKYRHHRRP
;
A
#
# COMPACT_ATOMS: atom_id res chain seq x y z
N MET A 1 -5.01 -32.09 -76.11
CA MET A 1 -3.73 -31.56 -75.60
C MET A 1 -3.49 -32.19 -74.25
N SER A 2 -2.61 -33.19 -74.28
CA SER A 2 -2.10 -34.01 -73.20
C SER A 2 -0.71 -33.50 -72.83
N ALA A 3 -0.40 -33.42 -71.54
CA ALA A 3 0.96 -33.37 -71.05
C ALA A 3 0.98 -34.02 -69.66
N ASN A 4 1.04 -35.36 -69.67
CA ASN A 4 1.61 -36.14 -68.58
C ASN A 4 3.14 -36.03 -68.71
N PHE A 5 3.81 -35.72 -67.60
CA PHE A 5 5.25 -35.75 -67.41
C PHE A 5 5.43 -36.64 -66.17
N ASP A 6 5.79 -37.92 -66.25
CA ASP A 6 6.99 -38.61 -66.76
C ASP A 6 8.26 -38.31 -65.95
N TRP A 7 8.56 -39.21 -65.02
CA TRP A 7 9.91 -39.51 -64.61
C TRP A 7 10.21 -40.93 -65.10
N GLN A 8 11.15 -41.03 -66.03
CA GLN A 8 11.88 -42.26 -66.34
C GLN A 8 13.12 -42.32 -65.46
N THR A 9 13.37 -43.48 -64.85
CA THR A 9 14.72 -43.97 -64.61
C THR A 9 14.81 -45.38 -65.16
N GLU A 10 15.86 -45.57 -65.95
CA GLU A 10 16.18 -46.72 -66.79
C GLU A 10 16.28 -48.06 -66.04
N ASP A 11 15.88 -49.09 -66.79
CA ASP A 11 16.37 -50.46 -66.84
C ASP A 11 16.11 -51.43 -65.67
N ASP A 12 14.85 -51.86 -65.71
CA ASP A 12 14.40 -53.25 -65.63
C ASP A 12 15.31 -54.23 -66.41
N ASP A 13 15.76 -55.29 -65.73
CA ASP A 13 15.95 -56.59 -66.37
C ASP A 13 15.55 -57.72 -65.41
N ARG A 14 14.24 -58.00 -65.42
CA ARG A 14 13.59 -59.32 -65.29
C ARG A 14 14.07 -60.26 -64.15
N ARG A 15 13.16 -60.48 -63.19
CA ARG A 15 12.43 -61.76 -63.10
C ARG A 15 11.19 -61.69 -62.21
N ALA A 16 10.15 -62.40 -62.66
CA ALA A 16 8.76 -62.30 -62.28
C ALA A 16 8.43 -62.72 -60.83
N GLN A 17 7.40 -62.06 -60.31
CA GLN A 17 6.65 -62.30 -59.08
C GLN A 17 6.12 -63.72 -58.96
N GLU A 18 5.96 -64.21 -57.73
CA GLU A 18 4.75 -64.95 -57.36
C GLU A 18 4.51 -64.93 -55.84
N ASN A 19 3.22 -64.94 -55.50
CA ASN A 19 2.62 -64.53 -54.24
C ASN A 19 2.83 -65.53 -53.10
N ILE A 20 3.23 -65.05 -51.93
CA ILE A 20 3.25 -65.79 -50.67
C ILE A 20 1.93 -65.51 -49.97
N TRP A 21 0.93 -66.38 -50.08
CA TRP A 21 -0.15 -66.68 -49.10
C TRP A 21 -1.20 -67.59 -49.78
N GLY A 22 -0.97 -68.90 -49.71
CA GLY A 22 -1.89 -69.98 -50.09
C GLY A 22 -1.54 -71.23 -49.28
N PRO A 23 -2.51 -72.12 -48.97
CA PRO A 23 -2.41 -73.12 -47.90
C PRO A 23 -1.32 -74.17 -48.16
N PRO A 24 -0.77 -74.81 -47.10
CA PRO A 24 0.45 -75.59 -47.20
C PRO A 24 0.23 -76.83 -48.07
N GLN A 25 0.88 -76.86 -49.23
CA GLN A 25 1.00 -78.09 -50.01
C GLN A 25 1.92 -79.07 -49.27
N GLU A 26 1.42 -80.29 -49.13
CA GLU A 26 2.17 -81.47 -48.71
C GLU A 26 3.46 -81.59 -49.52
N ALA A 27 4.59 -81.42 -48.84
CA ALA A 27 5.90 -81.70 -49.43
C ALA A 27 6.12 -83.22 -49.45
N GLU A 28 6.19 -83.75 -50.67
CA GLU A 28 6.66 -85.10 -50.97
C GLU A 28 7.95 -85.44 -50.22
N ASN A 29 7.94 -86.63 -49.63
CA ASN A 29 9.06 -87.27 -48.95
C ASN A 29 10.24 -87.49 -49.91
N ALA A 30 11.16 -86.53 -49.98
CA ALA A 30 12.51 -86.75 -50.47
C ALA A 30 13.44 -87.06 -49.28
N THR A 31 13.61 -88.34 -48.99
CA THR A 31 14.62 -88.87 -48.07
C THR A 31 16.03 -88.49 -48.52
N LYS A 32 16.51 -87.33 -48.05
CA LYS A 32 17.93 -86.95 -48.09
C LYS A 32 18.60 -87.36 -46.77
N PRO A 33 19.84 -87.86 -46.81
CA PRO A 33 20.51 -88.36 -45.61
C PRO A 33 20.71 -87.20 -44.63
N GLY A 34 20.33 -87.43 -43.37
CA GLY A 34 20.42 -86.45 -42.30
C GLY A 34 21.85 -85.98 -42.07
N ARG A 35 22.23 -84.89 -42.72
CA ARG A 35 23.32 -84.04 -42.25
C ARG A 35 22.85 -83.44 -40.94
N ARG A 36 23.38 -83.95 -39.83
CA ARG A 36 23.31 -83.30 -38.52
C ARG A 36 23.70 -81.84 -38.73
N LEU A 37 22.74 -80.92 -38.72
CA LEU A 37 23.09 -79.50 -38.58
C LEU A 37 23.90 -79.42 -37.29
N PRO A 38 25.16 -79.00 -37.33
CA PRO A 38 25.96 -78.96 -36.12
C PRO A 38 25.25 -77.96 -35.20
N TRP A 39 24.79 -78.41 -34.04
CA TRP A 39 24.18 -77.56 -33.00
C TRP A 39 25.05 -76.34 -32.67
N ARG A 40 26.35 -76.40 -32.97
CA ARG A 40 27.30 -75.29 -32.94
C ARG A 40 26.93 -74.12 -33.87
N LEU A 41 26.34 -74.37 -35.04
CA LEU A 41 25.95 -73.35 -36.04
C LEU A 41 24.64 -72.65 -35.64
N ILE A 42 23.69 -73.38 -35.05
CA ILE A 42 22.47 -72.81 -34.45
C ILE A 42 22.85 -72.00 -33.20
N GLY A 43 23.72 -72.55 -32.35
CA GLY A 43 24.26 -71.84 -31.20
C GLY A 43 24.98 -70.56 -31.59
N LEU A 44 25.74 -70.56 -32.68
CA LEU A 44 26.47 -69.39 -33.20
C LEU A 44 25.52 -68.34 -33.79
N VAL A 45 24.47 -68.72 -34.52
CA VAL A 45 23.46 -67.78 -35.01
C VAL A 45 22.65 -67.18 -33.87
N VAL A 46 22.24 -67.97 -32.89
CA VAL A 46 21.50 -67.49 -31.71
C VAL A 46 22.39 -66.57 -30.86
N THR A 47 23.65 -66.92 -30.60
CA THR A 47 24.58 -66.01 -29.93
C THR A 47 24.80 -64.75 -30.75
N LEU A 48 24.97 -64.82 -32.06
CA LEU A 48 25.14 -63.64 -32.89
C LEU A 48 23.90 -62.73 -32.85
N VAL A 49 22.69 -63.29 -32.90
CA VAL A 49 21.43 -62.53 -32.79
C VAL A 49 21.25 -61.93 -31.40
N VAL A 50 21.58 -62.65 -30.33
CA VAL A 50 21.54 -62.13 -28.96
C VAL A 50 22.60 -61.05 -28.74
N THR A 51 23.80 -61.23 -29.30
CA THR A 51 24.90 -60.25 -29.16
C THR A 51 24.59 -58.99 -29.96
N ILE A 52 24.11 -59.12 -31.20
CA ILE A 52 23.69 -57.99 -32.04
C ILE A 52 22.47 -57.30 -31.43
N GLY A 53 21.47 -58.06 -30.98
CA GLY A 53 20.29 -57.54 -30.29
C GLY A 53 20.65 -56.80 -29.01
N GLY A 54 21.58 -57.33 -28.22
CA GLY A 54 22.12 -56.67 -27.03
C GLY A 54 22.90 -55.40 -27.33
N ILE A 55 23.71 -55.39 -28.40
CA ILE A 55 24.44 -54.19 -28.84
C ILE A 55 23.47 -53.12 -29.36
N VAL A 56 22.45 -53.50 -30.13
CA VAL A 56 21.42 -52.58 -30.64
C VAL A 56 20.61 -52.01 -29.49
N TRP A 57 20.17 -52.85 -28.54
CA TRP A 57 19.46 -52.40 -27.33
C TRP A 57 20.32 -51.45 -26.50
N TRP A 58 21.57 -51.81 -26.20
CA TRP A 58 22.50 -50.95 -25.47
C TRP A 58 22.74 -49.60 -26.15
N ARG A 59 22.84 -49.58 -27.49
CA ARG A 59 23.06 -48.34 -28.25
C ARG A 59 21.79 -47.48 -28.35
N ILE A 60 20.61 -48.09 -28.27
CA ILE A 60 19.33 -47.38 -28.18
C ILE A 60 19.18 -46.79 -26.78
N ASP A 61 19.46 -47.57 -25.74
CA ASP A 61 19.42 -47.15 -24.32
C ASP A 61 20.33 -45.94 -24.07
N GLN A 62 21.60 -46.03 -24.50
CA GLN A 62 22.54 -44.90 -24.42
C GLN A 62 22.10 -43.67 -25.21
N ARG A 63 21.39 -43.84 -26.33
CA ARG A 63 20.86 -42.71 -27.10
C ARG A 63 19.66 -42.07 -26.41
N ILE A 64 18.80 -42.87 -25.78
CA ILE A 64 17.66 -42.39 -25.01
C ILE A 64 18.16 -41.59 -23.82
N ASP A 65 19.10 -42.14 -23.04
CA ASP A 65 19.70 -41.46 -21.88
C ASP A 65 20.36 -40.14 -22.27
N ALA A 66 21.21 -40.14 -23.31
CA ALA A 66 21.88 -38.92 -23.77
C ALA A 66 20.89 -37.87 -24.30
N THR A 67 19.78 -38.29 -24.91
CA THR A 67 18.74 -37.37 -25.40
C THR A 67 17.93 -36.80 -24.24
N MET A 68 17.63 -37.62 -23.24
CA MET A 68 16.90 -37.20 -22.04
C MET A 68 17.73 -36.22 -21.19
N GLU A 69 19.04 -36.47 -21.05
CA GLU A 69 19.97 -35.57 -20.37
C GLU A 69 20.12 -34.23 -21.09
N ALA A 70 20.16 -34.25 -22.43
CA ALA A 70 20.13 -33.03 -23.23
C ALA A 70 18.83 -32.23 -23.01
N PHE A 71 17.66 -32.89 -23.02
CA PHE A 71 16.39 -32.23 -22.75
C PHE A 71 16.31 -31.64 -21.34
N ARG A 72 16.79 -32.37 -20.32
CA ARG A 72 16.90 -31.85 -18.95
C ARG A 72 17.75 -30.60 -18.90
N THR A 73 18.91 -30.63 -19.56
CA THR A 73 19.83 -29.49 -19.61
C THR A 73 19.19 -28.27 -20.29
N ASP A 74 18.43 -28.47 -21.36
CA ASP A 74 17.73 -27.39 -22.06
C ASP A 74 16.56 -26.79 -21.24
N VAL A 75 15.83 -27.62 -20.51
CA VAL A 75 14.76 -27.16 -19.59
C VAL A 75 15.38 -26.37 -18.43
N ILE A 76 16.45 -26.88 -17.81
CA ILE A 76 17.22 -26.17 -16.78
C ILE A 76 17.76 -24.83 -17.30
N ALA A 77 18.30 -24.80 -18.51
CA ALA A 77 18.79 -23.56 -19.11
C ALA A 77 17.67 -22.52 -19.31
N SER A 78 16.48 -22.97 -19.70
CA SER A 78 15.30 -22.11 -19.88
C SER A 78 14.78 -21.58 -18.54
N HIS A 79 14.74 -22.41 -17.49
CA HIS A 79 14.41 -21.99 -16.14
C HIS A 79 15.45 -21.00 -15.57
N ASN A 80 16.74 -21.27 -15.71
CA ASN A 80 17.80 -20.38 -15.24
C ASN A 80 17.75 -19.01 -15.94
N LEU A 81 17.36 -18.98 -17.22
CA LEU A 81 17.14 -17.73 -17.94
C LEU A 81 15.93 -16.95 -17.37
N MET A 82 14.84 -17.64 -17.04
CA MET A 82 13.69 -17.04 -16.35
C MET A 82 14.10 -16.42 -15.01
N GLN A 83 14.78 -17.18 -14.16
CA GLN A 83 15.19 -16.73 -12.82
C GLN A 83 16.10 -15.50 -12.89
N ARG A 84 17.03 -15.46 -13.85
CA ARG A 84 17.86 -14.28 -14.08
C ARG A 84 17.07 -13.08 -14.59
N ALA A 85 16.16 -13.29 -15.55
CA ALA A 85 15.32 -12.20 -16.05
C ALA A 85 14.46 -11.58 -14.93
N VAL A 86 13.93 -12.41 -14.01
CA VAL A 86 13.21 -11.95 -12.83
C VAL A 86 14.12 -11.19 -11.87
N ALA A 87 15.28 -11.74 -11.52
CA ALA A 87 16.23 -11.10 -10.61
C ALA A 87 16.76 -9.76 -11.16
N ASP A 88 17.04 -9.68 -12.45
CA ASP A 88 17.54 -8.49 -13.14
C ASP A 88 16.42 -7.51 -13.55
N LYS A 89 15.15 -7.87 -13.32
CA LYS A 89 13.94 -7.13 -13.75
C LYS A 89 13.92 -6.84 -15.27
N ASP A 90 14.47 -7.76 -16.07
CA ASP A 90 14.50 -7.68 -17.52
C ASP A 90 13.24 -8.28 -18.15
N MET A 91 12.26 -7.41 -18.41
CA MET A 91 10.98 -7.78 -19.01
C MET A 91 11.13 -8.27 -20.46
N GLU A 92 12.13 -7.81 -21.21
CA GLU A 92 12.30 -8.21 -22.62
C GLU A 92 12.76 -9.67 -22.69
N ILE A 93 13.73 -10.04 -21.86
CA ILE A 93 14.18 -11.43 -21.74
C ILE A 93 13.04 -12.29 -21.19
N PHE A 94 12.34 -11.85 -20.13
CA PHE A 94 11.23 -12.62 -19.57
C PHE A 94 10.11 -12.85 -20.59
N ARG A 95 9.75 -11.84 -21.40
CA ARG A 95 8.76 -12.01 -22.46
C ARG A 95 9.22 -13.02 -23.52
N SER A 96 10.52 -13.09 -23.82
CA SER A 96 11.08 -14.00 -24.83
C SER A 96 11.00 -15.49 -24.47
N ILE A 97 10.83 -15.81 -23.19
CA ILE A 97 10.73 -17.20 -22.69
C ILE A 97 9.28 -17.66 -22.52
N LEU A 98 8.30 -16.76 -22.62
CA LEU A 98 6.88 -17.11 -22.52
C LEU A 98 6.38 -17.74 -23.82
N SER A 99 5.56 -18.78 -23.68
CA SER A 99 4.79 -19.35 -24.77
C SER A 99 3.70 -18.37 -25.21
N GLY A 100 3.73 -17.94 -26.47
CA GLY A 100 2.69 -17.10 -27.07
C GLY A 100 1.42 -17.86 -27.49
N ARG A 101 1.26 -19.13 -27.09
CA ARG A 101 0.14 -19.99 -27.53
C ARG A 101 -1.21 -19.56 -26.94
N LEU A 102 -1.22 -18.95 -25.75
CA LEU A 102 -2.42 -18.45 -25.09
C LEU A 102 -2.21 -16.98 -24.66
N PRO A 103 -2.66 -16.00 -25.47
CA PRO A 103 -2.38 -14.59 -25.23
C PRO A 103 -2.83 -14.06 -23.86
N ALA A 104 -3.96 -14.53 -23.34
CA ALA A 104 -4.47 -14.10 -22.04
C ALA A 104 -3.56 -14.56 -20.89
N TRP A 105 -3.04 -15.79 -20.95
CA TRP A 105 -2.07 -16.28 -19.97
C TRP A 105 -0.74 -15.53 -20.09
N THR A 106 -0.23 -15.31 -21.31
CA THR A 106 1.00 -14.53 -21.51
C THR A 106 0.88 -13.11 -20.95
N ALA A 107 -0.28 -12.45 -21.11
CA ALA A 107 -0.53 -11.15 -20.52
C ALA A 107 -0.51 -11.20 -18.99
N ALA A 108 -1.18 -12.20 -18.38
CA ALA A 108 -1.20 -12.37 -16.93
C ALA A 108 0.22 -12.60 -16.34
N GLU A 109 1.07 -13.38 -16.99
CA GLU A 109 2.47 -13.58 -16.57
C GLU A 109 3.28 -12.29 -16.64
N LEU A 110 3.05 -11.43 -17.65
CA LEU A 110 3.70 -10.13 -17.74
C LEU A 110 3.20 -9.15 -16.67
N ASP A 111 1.92 -9.23 -16.29
CA ASP A 111 1.37 -8.45 -15.18
C ASP A 111 1.99 -8.92 -13.85
N ILE A 112 2.13 -10.23 -13.64
CA ILE A 112 2.83 -10.82 -12.49
C ILE A 112 4.27 -10.31 -12.42
N PHE A 113 4.97 -10.31 -13.55
CA PHE A 113 6.32 -9.78 -13.64
C PHE A 113 6.38 -8.31 -13.24
N THR A 114 5.46 -7.50 -13.74
CA THR A 114 5.40 -6.06 -13.44
C THR A 114 5.10 -5.79 -11.96
N ALA A 115 4.29 -6.64 -11.34
CA ALA A 115 3.99 -6.60 -9.90
C ALA A 115 5.12 -7.19 -9.03
N ASN A 116 6.21 -7.70 -9.62
CA ASN A 116 7.29 -8.45 -8.97
C ASN A 116 6.85 -9.78 -8.31
N LEU A 117 5.71 -10.35 -8.71
CA LEU A 117 5.11 -11.52 -8.07
C LEU A 117 5.48 -12.86 -8.73
N VAL A 118 6.48 -12.92 -9.61
CA VAL A 118 6.84 -14.19 -10.27
C VAL A 118 7.27 -15.22 -9.23
N ILE A 119 8.15 -14.81 -8.32
CA ILE A 119 8.58 -15.61 -7.16
C ILE A 119 8.05 -15.02 -5.85
N ASP A 120 7.93 -13.69 -5.73
CA ASP A 120 7.42 -13.06 -4.52
C ASP A 120 5.97 -13.47 -4.24
N ARG A 121 5.66 -13.75 -2.97
CA ARG A 121 4.34 -14.16 -2.48
C ARG A 121 3.88 -13.26 -1.32
N SER A 122 4.34 -12.00 -1.29
CA SER A 122 4.01 -11.00 -0.27
C SER A 122 2.52 -10.83 0.01
N PRO A 123 1.58 -10.96 -0.97
CA PRO A 123 0.14 -10.95 -0.66
C PRO A 123 -0.29 -12.04 0.33
N PHE A 124 0.42 -13.18 0.37
CA PHE A 124 0.24 -14.28 1.32
C PHE A 124 1.13 -14.15 2.57
N GLY A 125 1.85 -13.03 2.75
CA GLY A 125 2.78 -12.84 3.87
C GLY A 125 4.12 -13.58 3.70
N LEU A 126 4.46 -13.98 2.47
CA LEU A 126 5.62 -14.80 2.16
C LEU A 126 6.62 -14.03 1.28
N ILE A 127 7.73 -13.62 1.87
CA ILE A 127 8.75 -12.80 1.21
C ILE A 127 9.94 -13.71 0.88
N PRO A 128 10.46 -13.74 -0.37
CA PRO A 128 11.65 -14.52 -0.69
C PRO A 128 12.82 -14.17 0.25
N THR A 129 13.52 -15.19 0.75
CA THR A 129 14.65 -14.97 1.68
C THR A 129 15.76 -14.17 1.01
N GLU A 130 16.40 -13.24 1.71
CA GLU A 130 17.47 -12.41 1.16
C GLU A 130 18.61 -13.27 0.59
N GLY A 131 19.04 -12.97 -0.64
CA GLY A 131 20.09 -13.72 -1.34
C GLY A 131 19.66 -15.09 -1.89
N SER A 132 18.40 -15.49 -1.74
CA SER A 132 17.89 -16.75 -2.32
C SER A 132 17.63 -16.68 -3.83
N LEU A 133 17.55 -15.48 -4.40
CA LEU A 133 17.30 -15.24 -5.81
C LEU A 133 18.57 -14.72 -6.51
N PRO A 134 18.81 -15.09 -7.78
CA PRO A 134 18.07 -16.07 -8.58
C PRO A 134 18.37 -17.50 -8.13
N VAL A 135 17.37 -18.38 -8.22
CA VAL A 135 17.56 -19.81 -8.06
C VAL A 135 18.20 -20.38 -9.33
N ILE A 136 19.48 -20.77 -9.25
CA ILE A 136 20.21 -21.33 -10.39
C ILE A 136 20.41 -22.83 -10.18
N ILE A 137 19.78 -23.62 -11.02
CA ILE A 137 19.90 -25.08 -11.02
C ILE A 137 21.15 -25.46 -11.85
N PRO A 138 22.07 -26.27 -11.30
CA PRO A 138 23.24 -26.73 -12.06
C PRO A 138 22.81 -27.65 -13.22
N PRO A 139 23.58 -27.69 -14.33
CA PRO A 139 23.30 -28.60 -15.44
C PRO A 139 23.34 -30.06 -14.98
N SER A 140 22.57 -30.91 -15.66
CA SER A 140 22.65 -32.37 -15.45
C SER A 140 24.06 -32.90 -15.74
N GLY A 141 24.54 -33.84 -14.92
CA GLY A 141 25.83 -34.51 -15.12
C GLY A 141 27.06 -33.77 -14.57
N VAL A 142 26.90 -32.63 -13.90
CA VAL A 142 27.96 -31.91 -13.19
C VAL A 142 27.89 -32.25 -11.69
N GLU A 143 29.04 -32.39 -11.01
CA GLU A 143 29.08 -32.53 -9.55
C GLU A 143 28.35 -31.33 -8.91
N THR A 144 27.22 -31.60 -8.25
CA THR A 144 26.43 -30.62 -7.53
C THR A 144 27.22 -30.15 -6.31
N PRO A 145 27.53 -28.85 -6.18
CA PRO A 145 28.10 -28.31 -4.95
C PRO A 145 27.22 -28.64 -3.75
N GLU A 146 27.83 -28.84 -2.59
CA GLU A 146 27.10 -29.04 -1.33
C GLU A 146 26.23 -27.79 -1.06
N GLY A 147 24.90 -27.98 -0.99
CA GLY A 147 23.91 -26.88 -0.86
C GLY A 147 23.38 -26.30 -2.18
N ALA A 148 23.73 -26.86 -3.34
CA ALA A 148 23.11 -26.49 -4.60
C ALA A 148 21.65 -26.97 -4.67
N GLN A 149 20.75 -26.11 -5.15
CA GLN A 149 19.36 -26.48 -5.33
C GLN A 149 19.20 -27.53 -6.43
N THR A 150 18.39 -28.54 -6.13
CA THR A 150 17.99 -29.60 -7.07
C THR A 150 16.60 -29.33 -7.60
N ALA A 151 16.34 -29.74 -8.83
CA ALA A 151 15.02 -29.67 -9.44
C ALA A 151 14.55 -31.06 -9.83
N GLU A 152 13.29 -31.36 -9.56
CA GLU A 152 12.62 -32.53 -10.11
C GLU A 152 12.06 -32.18 -11.49
N ILE A 153 12.31 -33.03 -12.48
CA ILE A 153 11.85 -32.82 -13.86
C ILE A 153 11.14 -34.06 -14.37
N GLU A 154 9.84 -33.93 -14.59
CA GLU A 154 8.98 -34.94 -15.22
C GLU A 154 8.70 -34.52 -16.66
N PHE A 155 8.81 -35.46 -17.61
CA PHE A 155 8.51 -35.20 -19.02
C PHE A 155 7.25 -35.95 -19.45
N SER A 156 6.48 -35.32 -20.34
CA SER A 156 5.37 -36.01 -21.00
C SER A 156 5.89 -37.17 -21.86
N PRO A 157 5.07 -38.23 -22.10
CA PRO A 157 5.49 -39.38 -22.91
C PRO A 157 5.93 -39.04 -24.33
N ASP A 158 5.46 -37.92 -24.88
CA ASP A 158 5.80 -37.40 -26.21
C ASP A 158 6.99 -36.40 -26.20
N LEU A 159 7.56 -36.11 -25.02
CA LEU A 159 8.68 -35.19 -24.79
C LEU A 159 8.45 -33.78 -25.35
N ASN A 160 7.20 -33.32 -25.35
CA ASN A 160 6.82 -31.96 -25.75
C ASN A 160 6.47 -31.06 -24.57
N GLU A 161 6.28 -31.62 -23.39
CA GLU A 161 6.03 -30.93 -22.14
C GLU A 161 6.99 -31.43 -21.05
N ALA A 162 7.43 -30.52 -20.20
CA ALA A 162 8.25 -30.81 -19.03
C ALA A 162 7.68 -30.03 -17.84
N VAL A 163 7.45 -30.74 -16.73
CA VAL A 163 7.06 -30.16 -15.45
C VAL A 163 8.31 -30.11 -14.59
N LEU A 164 8.67 -28.92 -14.14
CA LEU A 164 9.86 -28.65 -13.33
C LEU A 164 9.43 -28.11 -11.96
N THR A 165 9.83 -28.83 -10.91
CA THR A 165 9.54 -28.50 -9.51
C THR A 165 10.82 -28.07 -8.79
N VAL A 166 10.76 -26.94 -8.09
CA VAL A 166 11.92 -26.31 -7.43
C VAL A 166 11.54 -25.79 -6.05
N ASP A 167 12.43 -25.98 -5.08
CA ASP A 167 12.23 -25.52 -3.71
C ASP A 167 12.60 -24.04 -3.53
N HIS A 168 11.66 -23.24 -3.05
CA HIS A 168 11.86 -21.82 -2.80
C HIS A 168 11.75 -21.51 -1.30
N PRO A 169 12.79 -20.92 -0.68
CA PRO A 169 12.72 -20.47 0.70
C PRO A 169 12.04 -19.10 0.81
N TYR A 170 11.05 -19.00 1.69
CA TYR A 170 10.31 -17.79 2.02
C TYR A 170 10.46 -17.47 3.50
N ARG A 171 10.57 -16.19 3.83
CA ARG A 171 10.41 -15.67 5.18
C ARG A 171 8.96 -15.28 5.40
N ARG A 172 8.35 -15.77 6.47
CA ARG A 172 7.03 -15.33 6.94
C ARG A 172 7.14 -13.92 7.51
N ASP A 173 6.24 -13.03 7.11
CA ASP A 173 6.22 -11.64 7.60
C ASP A 173 5.78 -11.53 9.08
N THR A 174 4.94 -12.45 9.56
CA THR A 174 4.43 -12.50 10.93
C THR A 174 5.51 -12.93 11.93
N THR A 175 6.15 -14.08 11.68
CA THR A 175 7.10 -14.69 12.61
C THR A 175 8.57 -14.43 12.28
N GLY A 176 8.88 -14.06 11.03
CA GLY A 176 10.25 -13.96 10.53
C GLY A 176 10.93 -15.31 10.28
N GLU A 177 10.24 -16.42 10.50
CA GLU A 177 10.76 -17.78 10.26
C GLU A 177 10.84 -18.07 8.76
N THR A 178 11.75 -18.96 8.38
CA THR A 178 11.90 -19.41 6.99
C THR A 178 11.12 -20.70 6.79
N VAL A 179 10.30 -20.74 5.73
CA VAL A 179 9.58 -21.92 5.24
C VAL A 179 10.02 -22.23 3.81
N VAL A 180 9.87 -23.46 3.37
CA VAL A 180 10.21 -23.87 2.00
C VAL A 180 8.96 -24.34 1.28
N LEU A 181 8.71 -23.81 0.08
CA LEU A 181 7.61 -24.23 -0.78
C LEU A 181 8.12 -24.66 -2.14
N GLN A 182 7.56 -25.73 -2.68
CA GLN A 182 7.84 -26.27 -4.00
C GLN A 182 7.03 -25.53 -5.07
N GLN A 183 7.71 -24.82 -5.95
CA GLN A 183 7.09 -24.17 -7.10
C GLN A 183 7.14 -25.08 -8.32
N THR A 184 5.97 -25.25 -8.95
CA THR A 184 5.84 -26.03 -10.18
C THR A 184 5.78 -25.09 -11.38
N THR A 185 6.62 -25.32 -12.38
CA THR A 185 6.61 -24.59 -13.65
C THR A 185 6.48 -25.57 -14.81
N VAL A 186 5.67 -25.21 -15.80
CA VAL A 186 5.43 -26.07 -16.98
C VAL A 186 6.12 -25.45 -18.18
N PHE A 187 6.96 -26.24 -18.84
CA PHE A 187 7.64 -25.87 -20.07
C PHE A 187 7.09 -26.68 -21.24
N ARG A 188 6.93 -26.03 -22.39
CA ARG A 188 6.65 -26.72 -23.65
C ARG A 188 7.73 -26.47 -24.67
N ARG A 189 7.94 -27.48 -25.51
CA ARG A 189 8.91 -27.42 -26.59
C ARG A 189 8.48 -26.39 -27.64
N GLY A 190 9.33 -25.39 -27.86
CA GLY A 190 9.29 -24.49 -29.01
C GLY A 190 10.28 -24.92 -30.10
N ASP A 191 10.40 -24.08 -31.14
CA ASP A 191 11.25 -24.40 -32.31
C ASP A 191 12.75 -24.40 -31.96
N PHE A 192 13.17 -23.54 -31.01
CA PHE A 192 14.58 -23.33 -30.67
C PHE A 192 14.92 -23.57 -29.19
N ARG A 193 13.92 -23.59 -28.30
CA ARG A 193 14.09 -23.77 -26.84
C ARG A 193 12.79 -24.22 -26.19
N TRP A 194 12.88 -24.62 -24.93
CA TRP A 194 11.71 -24.79 -24.07
C TRP A 194 11.19 -23.41 -23.63
N LEU A 195 9.87 -23.24 -23.66
CA LEU A 195 9.18 -21.99 -23.32
C LEU A 195 8.27 -22.24 -22.12
N LEU A 196 8.22 -21.31 -21.17
CA LEU A 196 7.27 -21.34 -20.08
C LEU A 196 5.86 -21.30 -20.66
N ALA A 197 5.01 -22.23 -20.26
CA ALA A 197 3.71 -22.45 -20.88
C ALA A 197 2.62 -22.65 -19.82
N PRO A 198 1.36 -22.28 -20.14
CA PRO A 198 0.24 -22.57 -19.26
C PRO A 198 0.05 -24.09 -19.16
N PRO A 199 -0.20 -24.64 -17.96
CA PRO A 199 -0.58 -26.04 -17.81
C PRO A 199 -1.88 -26.35 -18.59
N LEU A 200 -2.02 -27.57 -19.10
CA LEU A 200 -3.27 -28.02 -19.76
C LEU A 200 -4.37 -28.32 -18.73
N GLU A 201 -5.60 -28.52 -19.21
CA GLU A 201 -6.71 -28.94 -18.34
C GLU A 201 -6.42 -30.29 -17.65
N GLU A 202 -5.78 -31.23 -18.33
CA GLU A 202 -5.44 -32.54 -17.74
C GLU A 202 -4.44 -32.44 -16.58
N PHE A 203 -3.61 -31.39 -16.56
CA PHE A 203 -2.67 -31.15 -15.45
C PHE A 203 -3.41 -30.84 -14.14
N TRP A 204 -4.52 -30.10 -14.23
CA TRP A 204 -5.34 -29.71 -13.08
C TRP A 204 -6.33 -30.80 -12.65
N GLY A 205 -6.84 -31.56 -13.62
CA GLY A 205 -7.90 -32.54 -13.42
C GLY A 205 -9.27 -31.88 -13.20
N ASP A 206 -10.27 -32.69 -12.86
CA ASP A 206 -11.64 -32.18 -12.69
C ASP A 206 -11.77 -31.25 -11.47
N TRP A 207 -12.70 -30.31 -11.56
CA TRP A 207 -13.10 -29.47 -10.43
C TRP A 207 -13.85 -30.25 -9.37
N MET A 208 -13.56 -29.94 -8.10
CA MET A 208 -14.17 -30.51 -6.92
C MET A 208 -14.70 -29.39 -6.02
N THR A 209 -15.68 -29.71 -5.17
CA THR A 209 -16.24 -28.79 -4.19
C THR A 209 -16.29 -29.45 -2.83
N ASN A 210 -15.90 -28.70 -1.80
CA ASN A 210 -16.05 -29.07 -0.40
C ASN A 210 -16.92 -28.01 0.29
N GLU A 211 -18.04 -28.44 0.86
CA GLU A 211 -19.04 -27.58 1.51
C GLU A 211 -18.87 -27.66 3.03
N GLY A 212 -18.55 -26.53 3.66
CA GLY A 212 -18.47 -26.34 5.11
C GLY A 212 -19.68 -25.59 5.67
N GLU A 213 -19.57 -25.13 6.92
CA GLU A 213 -20.63 -24.35 7.58
C GLU A 213 -20.68 -22.91 7.03
N TYR A 214 -19.53 -22.24 7.00
CA TYR A 214 -19.37 -20.86 6.56
C TYR A 214 -18.74 -20.76 5.16
N LEU A 215 -18.04 -21.80 4.71
CA LEU A 215 -17.23 -21.75 3.49
C LEU A 215 -17.54 -22.92 2.54
N SER A 216 -17.81 -22.61 1.27
CA SER A 216 -17.73 -23.56 0.16
C SER A 216 -16.46 -23.32 -0.65
N LEU A 217 -15.58 -24.33 -0.72
CA LEU A 217 -14.32 -24.25 -1.45
C LEU A 217 -14.35 -25.09 -2.73
N ILE A 218 -14.17 -24.43 -3.88
CA ILE A 218 -14.07 -25.04 -5.20
C ILE A 218 -12.60 -25.10 -5.61
N TYR A 219 -12.09 -26.28 -5.99
CA TYR A 219 -10.66 -26.48 -6.28
C TYR A 219 -10.42 -27.59 -7.33
N PRO A 220 -9.29 -27.55 -8.06
CA PRO A 220 -8.95 -28.61 -9.01
C PRO A 220 -8.50 -29.89 -8.29
N ARG A 221 -8.75 -31.07 -8.88
CA ARG A 221 -8.36 -32.37 -8.30
C ARG A 221 -6.89 -32.47 -7.93
N ARG A 222 -6.00 -31.82 -8.69
CA ARG A 222 -4.56 -31.78 -8.40
C ARG A 222 -4.26 -31.31 -6.97
N ASP A 223 -4.96 -30.30 -6.48
CA ASP A 223 -4.73 -29.71 -5.16
C ASP A 223 -5.60 -30.34 -4.06
N ALA A 224 -6.28 -31.46 -4.34
CA ALA A 224 -7.32 -32.00 -3.46
C ALA A 224 -6.84 -32.29 -2.03
N ALA A 225 -5.63 -32.82 -1.85
CA ALA A 225 -5.11 -33.15 -0.53
C ALA A 225 -4.98 -31.90 0.37
N ILE A 226 -4.43 -30.81 -0.17
CA ILE A 226 -4.24 -29.55 0.56
C ILE A 226 -5.56 -28.79 0.65
N ALA A 227 -6.32 -28.69 -0.44
CA ALA A 227 -7.55 -27.91 -0.49
C ALA A 227 -8.64 -28.48 0.44
N GLN A 228 -8.74 -29.80 0.60
CA GLN A 228 -9.68 -30.40 1.55
C GLN A 228 -9.35 -30.03 2.99
N ARG A 229 -8.07 -30.08 3.35
CA ARG A 229 -7.59 -29.68 4.68
C ARG A 229 -7.80 -28.18 4.90
N LEU A 230 -7.43 -27.37 3.91
CA LEU A 230 -7.60 -25.92 3.91
C LEU A 230 -9.06 -25.51 4.11
N ALA A 231 -10.00 -26.16 3.40
CA ALA A 231 -11.43 -25.89 3.57
C ALA A 231 -11.88 -26.08 5.03
N GLN A 232 -11.48 -27.19 5.65
CA GLN A 232 -11.86 -27.51 7.03
C GLN A 232 -11.24 -26.56 8.05
N ASP A 233 -9.97 -26.17 7.85
CA ASP A 233 -9.28 -25.31 8.80
C ASP A 233 -9.71 -23.86 8.65
N LEU A 234 -9.92 -23.36 7.43
CA LEU A 234 -10.49 -22.02 7.19
C LEU A 234 -11.90 -21.90 7.77
N ASP A 235 -12.77 -22.91 7.60
CA ASP A 235 -14.12 -22.89 8.14
C ASP A 235 -14.13 -22.78 9.69
N LYS A 236 -13.21 -23.48 10.37
CA LYS A 236 -13.01 -23.36 11.82
C LYS A 236 -12.46 -21.99 12.22
N GLU A 237 -11.50 -21.46 11.49
CA GLU A 237 -10.94 -20.15 11.81
C GLU A 237 -11.92 -19.01 11.52
N ILE A 238 -12.84 -19.16 10.56
CA ILE A 238 -13.98 -18.24 10.40
C ILE A 238 -14.82 -18.25 11.68
N ALA A 239 -15.19 -19.42 12.21
CA ALA A 239 -15.92 -19.49 13.47
C ALA A 239 -15.17 -18.83 14.64
N ARG A 240 -13.84 -18.97 14.68
CA ARG A 240 -12.98 -18.30 15.68
C ARG A 240 -12.98 -16.78 15.48
N LEU A 241 -12.87 -16.30 14.24
CA LEU A 241 -12.94 -14.88 13.89
C LEU A 241 -14.23 -14.27 14.43
N CYS A 242 -15.37 -14.89 14.15
CA CYS A 242 -16.70 -14.46 14.60
C CYS A 242 -16.82 -14.42 16.14
N ALA A 243 -16.07 -15.26 16.85
CA ALA A 243 -16.07 -15.30 18.31
C ALA A 243 -15.07 -14.32 18.95
N THR A 244 -14.08 -13.84 18.19
CA THR A 244 -12.95 -13.06 18.71
C THR A 244 -13.12 -11.56 18.43
N LEU A 245 -13.57 -11.21 17.22
CA LEU A 245 -13.68 -9.82 16.81
C LEU A 245 -14.93 -9.16 17.41
N GLU A 246 -14.74 -7.98 17.98
CA GLU A 246 -15.82 -7.18 18.54
C GLU A 246 -16.78 -6.71 17.43
N GLU A 247 -18.08 -6.81 17.70
CA GLU A 247 -19.15 -6.42 16.78
C GLU A 247 -19.18 -7.15 15.42
N ILE A 248 -18.40 -8.22 15.21
CA ILE A 248 -18.52 -9.05 14.01
C ILE A 248 -19.49 -10.20 14.28
N GLU A 249 -20.76 -10.02 13.92
CA GLU A 249 -21.80 -11.05 14.06
C GLU A 249 -21.95 -11.84 12.76
N CYS A 250 -21.41 -13.07 12.76
CA CYS A 250 -21.60 -14.01 11.66
C CYS A 250 -23.01 -14.60 11.73
N SER A 251 -23.94 -13.96 11.02
CA SER A 251 -25.32 -14.43 10.90
C SER A 251 -25.40 -15.82 10.25
N ALA A 252 -26.54 -16.50 10.39
CA ALA A 252 -26.78 -17.77 9.71
C ALA A 252 -26.75 -17.66 8.17
N ASP A 253 -26.85 -16.43 7.63
CA ASP A 253 -26.78 -16.16 6.19
C ASP A 253 -25.33 -15.88 5.71
N LEU A 254 -24.35 -15.85 6.62
CA LEU A 254 -22.94 -15.73 6.26
C LEU A 254 -22.45 -17.06 5.67
N HIS A 255 -22.40 -17.12 4.34
CA HIS A 255 -21.79 -18.22 3.61
C HIS A 255 -20.97 -17.71 2.42
N LEU A 256 -19.67 -18.00 2.41
CA LEU A 256 -18.73 -17.55 1.39
C LEU A 256 -18.46 -18.68 0.38
N THR A 257 -18.48 -18.36 -0.91
CA THR A 257 -18.01 -19.28 -1.95
C THR A 257 -16.65 -18.83 -2.46
N VAL A 258 -15.64 -19.68 -2.28
CA VAL A 258 -14.26 -19.43 -2.71
C VAL A 258 -13.88 -20.42 -3.81
N ARG A 259 -13.23 -19.93 -4.86
CA ARG A 259 -12.66 -20.75 -5.93
C ARG A 259 -11.14 -20.61 -5.96
N LEU A 260 -10.44 -21.72 -5.80
CA LEU A 260 -9.01 -21.83 -6.07
C LEU A 260 -8.80 -21.88 -7.58
N ALA A 261 -8.59 -20.72 -8.18
CA ALA A 261 -8.45 -20.51 -9.62
C ALA A 261 -7.06 -20.90 -10.13
N THR A 262 -7.05 -21.52 -11.30
CA THR A 262 -5.83 -21.98 -12.00
C THR A 262 -5.17 -20.88 -12.84
N GLU A 263 -5.76 -19.69 -12.85
CA GLU A 263 -5.35 -18.56 -13.69
C GLU A 263 -4.38 -17.64 -12.92
N PRO A 264 -3.19 -17.34 -13.47
CA PRO A 264 -2.18 -16.53 -12.77
C PRO A 264 -2.64 -15.10 -12.43
N VAL A 265 -3.61 -14.56 -13.17
CA VAL A 265 -4.18 -13.22 -12.92
C VAL A 265 -4.80 -13.07 -11.53
N THR A 266 -5.15 -14.18 -10.87
CA THR A 266 -5.62 -14.13 -9.49
C THR A 266 -4.51 -13.68 -8.54
N LEU A 267 -3.25 -14.03 -8.78
CA LEU A 267 -2.12 -13.60 -7.96
C LEU A 267 -1.88 -12.08 -8.06
N THR A 268 -1.93 -11.50 -9.26
CA THR A 268 -1.78 -10.04 -9.43
C THR A 268 -2.93 -9.25 -8.82
N SER A 269 -4.14 -9.80 -8.87
CA SER A 269 -5.31 -9.16 -8.25
C SER A 269 -5.12 -9.00 -6.73
N LEU A 270 -4.36 -9.89 -6.08
CA LEU A 270 -4.09 -9.82 -4.63
C LEU A 270 -3.04 -8.77 -4.26
N ALA A 271 -2.31 -8.21 -5.23
CA ALA A 271 -1.36 -7.12 -4.99
C ALA A 271 -2.06 -5.80 -4.64
N GLU A 272 -3.34 -5.67 -5.00
CA GLU A 272 -4.13 -4.48 -4.76
C GLU A 272 -4.97 -4.61 -3.48
N PRO A 273 -5.22 -3.49 -2.76
CA PRO A 273 -6.07 -3.47 -1.57
C PRO A 273 -7.42 -4.14 -1.84
N LEU A 274 -7.72 -5.19 -1.09
CA LEU A 274 -8.94 -6.02 -1.21
C LEU A 274 -9.25 -6.49 -2.64
N GLY A 275 -8.23 -6.69 -3.48
CA GLY A 275 -8.43 -6.91 -4.91
C GLY A 275 -9.23 -8.18 -5.26
N ALA A 276 -9.17 -9.23 -4.42
CA ALA A 276 -10.03 -10.41 -4.58
C ALA A 276 -11.53 -10.07 -4.39
N ILE A 277 -11.87 -9.29 -3.37
CA ILE A 277 -13.25 -8.86 -3.10
C ILE A 277 -13.73 -7.96 -4.24
N ARG A 278 -12.90 -7.00 -4.66
CA ARG A 278 -13.20 -6.11 -5.78
C ARG A 278 -13.52 -6.90 -7.06
N ARG A 279 -12.70 -7.91 -7.37
CA ARG A 279 -12.91 -8.81 -8.52
C ARG A 279 -14.18 -9.65 -8.38
N ALA A 280 -14.45 -10.20 -7.18
CA ALA A 280 -15.65 -10.99 -6.91
C ALA A 280 -16.92 -10.18 -7.20
N ARG A 281 -16.96 -8.91 -6.78
CA ARG A 281 -18.08 -7.99 -7.05
C ARG A 281 -18.28 -7.71 -8.54
N GLU A 282 -17.22 -7.73 -9.34
CA GLU A 282 -17.30 -7.54 -10.79
C GLU A 282 -17.79 -8.79 -11.55
N ARG A 283 -17.65 -10.00 -10.98
CA ARG A 283 -17.72 -11.28 -11.73
C ARG A 283 -18.58 -12.40 -11.12
N GLU A 284 -19.66 -12.07 -10.40
CA GLU A 284 -20.66 -13.03 -9.85
C GLU A 284 -20.45 -13.48 -8.37
N ASP A 285 -19.92 -12.62 -7.49
CA ASP A 285 -19.84 -12.84 -6.03
C ASP A 285 -19.08 -14.12 -5.58
N ILE A 286 -18.22 -14.68 -6.45
CA ILE A 286 -17.30 -15.76 -6.09
C ILE A 286 -15.92 -15.18 -5.81
N LEU A 287 -15.36 -15.46 -4.63
CA LEU A 287 -14.01 -15.04 -4.28
C LEU A 287 -12.98 -15.95 -4.97
N GLU A 288 -12.32 -15.44 -6.00
CA GLU A 288 -11.27 -16.17 -6.71
C GLU A 288 -9.90 -15.93 -6.06
N LEU A 289 -9.28 -17.01 -5.58
CA LEU A 289 -7.93 -17.03 -5.02
C LEU A 289 -7.06 -17.96 -5.87
N PRO A 290 -5.75 -17.74 -6.01
CA PRO A 290 -4.87 -18.66 -6.74
C PRO A 290 -4.86 -20.04 -6.08
N THR A 291 -4.59 -21.09 -6.86
CA THR A 291 -4.42 -22.45 -6.31
C THR A 291 -3.10 -22.61 -5.53
N PRO A 292 -3.03 -23.57 -4.59
CA PRO A 292 -1.78 -23.91 -3.90
C PRO A 292 -0.64 -24.22 -4.86
N THR A 293 -0.90 -24.89 -5.99
CA THR A 293 0.09 -25.13 -7.04
C THR A 293 0.68 -23.84 -7.63
N LEU A 294 -0.10 -22.74 -7.77
CA LEU A 294 0.40 -21.44 -8.25
C LEU A 294 1.24 -20.70 -7.19
N ILE A 295 0.88 -20.85 -5.91
CA ILE A 295 1.60 -20.24 -4.80
C ILE A 295 2.91 -20.97 -4.52
N GLY A 296 2.83 -22.29 -4.37
CA GLY A 296 3.86 -23.21 -3.97
C GLY A 296 3.28 -24.27 -3.02
N LEU A 297 3.66 -25.53 -3.19
CA LEU A 297 3.20 -26.64 -2.36
C LEU A 297 4.17 -26.88 -1.19
N PRO A 298 3.72 -27.40 -0.04
CA PRO A 298 4.63 -27.83 1.01
C PRO A 298 5.58 -28.94 0.52
N VAL A 299 6.79 -29.00 1.07
CA VAL A 299 7.77 -30.04 0.72
C VAL A 299 7.36 -31.37 1.37
N ASP A 300 7.08 -32.40 0.57
CA ASP A 300 6.55 -33.68 1.05
C ASP A 300 7.61 -34.60 1.71
N ASP A 301 8.90 -34.32 1.52
CA ASP A 301 10.00 -35.20 1.95
C ASP A 301 10.24 -35.20 3.48
N ASP A 302 9.86 -34.11 4.16
CA ASP A 302 9.98 -33.97 5.62
C ASP A 302 8.62 -33.57 6.21
N PRO A 303 7.99 -34.41 7.06
CA PRO A 303 6.69 -34.10 7.67
C PRO A 303 6.65 -32.79 8.45
N GLN A 304 7.77 -32.37 9.05
CA GLN A 304 7.83 -31.11 9.77
C GLN A 304 7.82 -29.93 8.80
N LEU A 305 8.65 -29.97 7.75
CA LEU A 305 8.68 -28.92 6.72
C LEU A 305 7.35 -28.87 5.95
N ALA A 306 6.72 -30.01 5.70
CA ALA A 306 5.39 -30.09 5.09
C ALA A 306 4.34 -29.37 5.95
N GLU A 307 4.38 -29.57 7.28
CA GLU A 307 3.46 -28.90 8.19
C GLU A 307 3.74 -27.39 8.28
N GLU A 308 5.00 -26.98 8.39
CA GLU A 308 5.39 -25.56 8.40
C GLU A 308 4.97 -24.85 7.10
N GLY A 309 5.16 -25.50 5.95
CA GLY A 309 4.71 -25.02 4.64
C GLY A 309 3.19 -24.94 4.55
N TYR A 310 2.46 -25.93 5.10
CA TYR A 310 1.00 -25.87 5.17
C TYR A 310 0.50 -24.73 6.06
N GLN A 311 1.11 -24.52 7.24
CA GLN A 311 0.77 -23.42 8.14
C GLN A 311 1.01 -22.04 7.48
N ALA A 312 2.07 -21.91 6.68
CA ALA A 312 2.30 -20.72 5.88
C ALA A 312 1.20 -20.48 4.83
N LEU A 313 0.69 -21.54 4.18
CA LEU A 313 -0.39 -21.42 3.21
C LEU A 313 -1.70 -21.01 3.88
N ILE A 314 -2.11 -21.66 4.97
CA ILE A 314 -3.36 -21.31 5.66
C ILE A 314 -3.35 -19.85 6.13
N ASP A 315 -2.25 -19.35 6.68
CA ASP A 315 -2.13 -17.94 7.08
C ASP A 315 -2.34 -16.98 5.89
N GLY A 316 -1.74 -17.30 4.74
CA GLY A 316 -1.88 -16.49 3.55
C GLY A 316 -3.29 -16.52 2.95
N TYR A 317 -3.95 -17.69 2.90
CA TYR A 317 -5.35 -17.77 2.47
C TYR A 317 -6.30 -17.11 3.48
N ALA A 318 -6.03 -17.24 4.78
CA ALA A 318 -6.81 -16.64 5.85
C ALA A 318 -6.90 -15.12 5.69
N ARG A 319 -5.81 -14.43 5.30
CA ARG A 319 -5.82 -12.98 5.03
C ARG A 319 -6.94 -12.58 4.09
N HIS A 320 -7.08 -13.28 2.97
CA HIS A 320 -8.05 -12.92 1.93
C HIS A 320 -9.45 -13.41 2.25
N VAL A 321 -9.58 -14.60 2.84
CA VAL A 321 -10.88 -15.16 3.22
C VAL A 321 -11.51 -14.38 4.38
N PHE A 322 -10.72 -14.03 5.40
CA PHE A 322 -11.21 -13.27 6.56
C PHE A 322 -11.55 -11.84 6.17
N SER A 323 -10.78 -11.21 5.28
CA SER A 323 -11.14 -9.91 4.71
C SER A 323 -12.53 -9.95 4.05
N ALA A 324 -12.84 -11.01 3.30
CA ALA A 324 -14.14 -11.18 2.66
C ALA A 324 -15.27 -11.44 3.68
N VAL A 325 -14.99 -12.21 4.73
CA VAL A 325 -15.94 -12.43 5.83
C VAL A 325 -16.25 -11.14 6.59
N ILE A 326 -15.23 -10.35 6.95
CA ILE A 326 -15.41 -9.06 7.62
C ILE A 326 -16.25 -8.13 6.73
N ALA A 327 -15.89 -8.00 5.45
CA ALA A 327 -16.63 -7.19 4.49
C ALA A 327 -18.11 -7.61 4.37
N GLN A 328 -18.39 -8.91 4.35
CA GLN A 328 -19.77 -9.41 4.30
C GLN A 328 -20.52 -9.18 5.63
N ALA A 329 -19.85 -9.36 6.77
CA ALA A 329 -20.45 -9.22 8.10
C ALA A 329 -20.80 -7.76 8.44
N VAL A 330 -19.98 -6.80 8.00
CA VAL A 330 -20.28 -5.36 8.16
C VAL A 330 -21.15 -4.80 7.05
N GLY A 331 -21.45 -5.61 6.02
CA GLY A 331 -22.30 -5.22 4.90
C GLY A 331 -21.64 -4.24 3.94
N TRP A 332 -20.31 -4.26 3.79
CA TRP A 332 -19.60 -3.33 2.91
C TRP A 332 -19.85 -3.64 1.43
N HIS A 333 -20.27 -2.62 0.68
CA HIS A 333 -20.73 -2.80 -0.71
C HIS A 333 -19.61 -2.62 -1.75
N CYS A 334 -18.42 -2.13 -1.36
CA CYS A 334 -17.32 -1.75 -2.24
C CYS A 334 -17.69 -0.61 -3.23
N CYS A 335 -16.78 0.27 -3.65
CA CYS A 335 -15.35 0.35 -3.35
C CYS A 335 -14.93 1.77 -2.93
N GLU A 336 -15.88 2.51 -2.35
CA GLU A 336 -15.60 3.83 -1.78
C GLU A 336 -14.69 3.68 -0.55
N ASP A 337 -13.74 4.62 -0.43
CA ASP A 337 -12.77 4.69 0.66
C ASP A 337 -12.02 3.37 0.97
N ILE A 338 -11.80 2.54 -0.06
CA ILE A 338 -11.22 1.20 0.02
C ILE A 338 -9.91 1.12 0.80
N LEU A 339 -9.11 2.19 0.79
CA LEU A 339 -7.85 2.23 1.53
C LEU A 339 -8.05 2.30 3.04
N VAL A 340 -9.02 3.09 3.51
CA VAL A 340 -9.35 3.17 4.94
C VAL A 340 -9.94 1.84 5.39
N PHE A 341 -10.89 1.31 4.60
CA PHE A 341 -11.48 0.01 4.86
C PHE A 341 -10.42 -1.11 4.91
N ASN A 342 -9.52 -1.17 3.92
CA ASN A 342 -8.45 -2.17 3.90
C ASN A 342 -7.59 -2.11 5.18
N TYR A 343 -7.27 -0.91 5.68
CA TYR A 343 -6.47 -0.80 6.90
C TYR A 343 -7.23 -1.13 8.19
N LEU A 344 -8.54 -0.89 8.23
CA LEU A 344 -9.39 -1.36 9.33
C LEU A 344 -9.45 -2.89 9.35
N VAL A 345 -9.57 -3.52 8.16
CA VAL A 345 -9.47 -4.97 8.00
C VAL A 345 -8.08 -5.47 8.42
N ASP A 346 -7.00 -4.83 7.96
CA ASP A 346 -5.63 -5.21 8.33
C ASP A 346 -5.43 -5.16 9.85
N TYR A 347 -5.98 -4.14 10.51
CA TYR A 347 -5.97 -4.04 11.96
C TYR A 347 -6.69 -5.23 12.62
N GLN A 348 -7.89 -5.59 12.16
CA GLN A 348 -8.62 -6.75 12.68
C GLN A 348 -7.90 -8.07 12.43
N LEU A 349 -7.28 -8.26 11.25
CA LEU A 349 -6.45 -9.43 10.96
C LEU A 349 -5.24 -9.54 11.90
N SER A 350 -4.71 -8.40 12.36
CA SER A 350 -3.64 -8.38 13.35
C SER A 350 -4.09 -8.86 14.73
N GLN A 351 -5.34 -8.56 15.12
CA GLN A 351 -5.93 -9.07 16.37
C GLN A 351 -6.10 -10.60 16.35
N LEU A 352 -6.24 -11.19 15.16
CA LEU A 352 -6.30 -12.63 14.94
C LEU A 352 -4.93 -13.30 14.84
N GLY A 353 -3.84 -12.51 14.77
CA GLY A 353 -2.48 -13.01 14.57
C GLY A 353 -2.16 -13.45 13.14
N VAL A 354 -3.02 -13.11 12.17
CA VAL A 354 -2.86 -13.47 10.75
C VAL A 354 -1.88 -12.53 10.04
N MET A 355 -1.77 -11.29 10.53
CA MET A 355 -0.79 -10.31 10.07
C MET A 355 -0.22 -9.49 11.22
N ASN A 356 0.88 -8.77 10.96
CA ASN A 356 1.43 -7.81 11.91
C ASN A 356 0.88 -6.41 11.64
N TRP A 357 0.40 -5.72 12.69
CA TRP A 357 0.10 -4.29 12.59
C TRP A 357 1.41 -3.49 12.57
N PRO A 358 1.71 -2.72 11.51
CA PRO A 358 3.06 -2.18 11.31
C PRO A 358 3.30 -0.83 12.01
N ILE A 359 2.42 -0.41 12.92
CA ILE A 359 2.56 0.85 13.67
C ILE A 359 3.21 0.59 15.04
N ASN A 360 4.27 1.34 15.34
CA ASN A 360 4.99 1.28 16.61
C ASN A 360 5.33 2.68 17.17
N ALA A 361 6.09 2.75 18.26
CA ALA A 361 6.48 3.99 18.91
C ALA A 361 7.24 4.98 17.98
N ASP A 362 8.10 4.48 17.09
CA ASP A 362 8.84 5.32 16.14
C ASP A 362 7.89 5.94 15.11
N ASP A 363 6.83 5.22 14.72
CA ASP A 363 5.78 5.77 13.85
C ASP A 363 5.03 6.89 14.55
N HIS A 364 4.72 6.76 15.84
CA HIS A 364 4.12 7.85 16.61
C HIS A 364 5.05 9.05 16.77
N GLN A 365 6.36 8.83 16.96
CA GLN A 365 7.33 9.92 16.94
C GLN A 365 7.32 10.65 15.59
N ARG A 366 7.24 9.90 14.49
CA ARG A 366 7.15 10.48 13.15
C ARG A 366 5.88 11.30 12.93
N VAL A 367 4.75 10.94 13.56
CA VAL A 367 3.54 11.78 13.58
C VAL A 367 3.83 13.13 14.25
N LEU A 368 4.54 13.14 15.38
CA LEU A 368 4.88 14.39 16.09
C LEU A 368 5.86 15.28 15.30
N ASP A 369 6.80 14.67 14.59
CA ASP A 369 7.79 15.38 13.78
C ASP A 369 7.16 16.00 12.52
N SER A 370 6.24 15.28 11.87
CA SER A 370 5.60 15.71 10.62
C SER A 370 4.30 16.49 10.81
N ARG A 371 3.66 16.38 11.99
CA ARG A 371 2.39 17.03 12.38
C ARG A 371 1.31 16.92 11.29
N PRO A 372 1.00 15.68 10.84
CA PRO A 372 -0.01 15.46 9.83
C PRO A 372 -1.39 15.84 10.39
N ARG A 373 -2.32 16.16 9.48
CA ARG A 373 -3.71 16.50 9.81
C ARG A 373 -4.64 15.46 9.20
N LEU A 374 -5.64 15.02 9.95
CA LEU A 374 -6.69 14.10 9.48
C LEU A 374 -7.44 14.71 8.30
N SER A 375 -7.64 16.03 8.31
CA SER A 375 -8.23 16.77 7.19
C SER A 375 -7.41 16.65 5.90
N THR A 376 -6.07 16.55 5.98
CA THR A 376 -5.20 16.35 4.82
C THR A 376 -5.33 14.93 4.27
N ILE A 377 -5.50 13.93 5.15
CA ILE A 377 -5.70 12.52 4.77
C ILE A 377 -6.95 12.37 3.90
N SER A 378 -8.02 13.10 4.23
CA SER A 378 -9.27 13.14 3.46
C SER A 378 -9.09 13.46 1.97
N SER A 379 -8.03 14.21 1.63
CA SER A 379 -7.75 14.65 0.25
C SER A 379 -7.13 13.57 -0.62
N TYR A 380 -6.47 12.57 -0.03
CA TYR A 380 -5.83 11.48 -0.75
C TYR A 380 -6.73 10.25 -0.85
N ILE A 381 -7.63 10.04 0.12
CA ILE A 381 -8.59 8.93 0.11
C ILE A 381 -9.62 9.10 -1.04
N ARG A 382 -10.09 10.33 -1.28
CA ARG A 382 -11.10 10.64 -2.32
C ARG A 382 -10.54 10.91 -3.71
N GLY A 383 -9.22 10.98 -3.87
CA GLY A 383 -8.62 11.25 -5.17
C GLY A 383 -8.69 10.03 -6.09
N ARG A 384 -8.83 10.22 -7.40
CA ARG A 384 -8.52 9.20 -8.45
C ARG A 384 -7.03 8.81 -8.50
N VAL A 385 -6.30 9.07 -7.41
CA VAL A 385 -4.87 8.83 -7.22
C VAL A 385 -4.59 7.65 -6.25
N PRO A 386 -5.42 6.59 -6.09
CA PRO A 386 -5.02 5.46 -5.23
C PRO A 386 -3.76 4.77 -5.76
N LEU A 387 -3.58 4.76 -7.09
CA LEU A 387 -2.54 3.99 -7.78
C LEU A 387 -1.12 4.57 -7.66
N GLN A 388 -0.91 5.71 -6.99
CA GLN A 388 0.43 6.33 -6.82
C GLN A 388 0.60 7.05 -5.47
N LEU A 389 0.06 6.49 -4.39
CA LEU A 389 0.44 6.98 -3.06
C LEU A 389 1.87 6.51 -2.76
N SER A 390 2.77 7.46 -2.53
CA SER A 390 4.12 7.16 -2.04
C SER A 390 4.06 6.44 -0.69
N ASP A 391 5.05 5.59 -0.38
CA ASP A 391 5.17 4.90 0.91
C ASP A 391 4.98 5.82 2.13
N GLN A 392 5.43 7.09 2.01
CA GLN A 392 5.22 8.11 3.03
C GLN A 392 3.74 8.36 3.37
N ARG A 393 2.86 8.41 2.37
CA ARG A 393 1.42 8.66 2.58
C ARG A 393 0.69 7.43 3.09
N MET A 394 1.16 6.24 2.71
CA MET A 394 0.60 4.96 3.19
C MET A 394 0.85 4.79 4.70
N TRP A 395 2.03 5.20 5.18
CA TRP A 395 2.33 5.26 6.62
C TRP A 395 1.40 6.23 7.38
N GLU A 396 1.21 7.45 6.89
CA GLU A 396 0.33 8.46 7.54
C GLU A 396 -1.09 7.91 7.72
N LEU A 397 -1.61 7.24 6.69
CA LEU A 397 -2.95 6.66 6.73
C LEU A 397 -3.06 5.52 7.75
N ARG A 398 -2.07 4.64 7.85
CA ARG A 398 -2.05 3.59 8.89
C ARG A 398 -1.98 4.17 10.30
N ALA A 399 -1.15 5.19 10.53
CA ALA A 399 -1.05 5.86 11.82
C ALA A 399 -2.35 6.60 12.20
N ALA A 400 -3.10 7.10 11.22
CA ALA A 400 -4.41 7.68 11.45
C ALA A 400 -5.46 6.62 11.79
N VAL A 401 -5.49 5.48 11.08
CA VAL A 401 -6.39 4.36 11.41
C VAL A 401 -6.11 3.84 12.82
N ASP A 402 -4.84 3.71 13.19
CA ASP A 402 -4.43 3.33 14.54
C ASP A 402 -5.00 4.28 15.61
N PHE A 403 -4.92 5.60 15.37
CA PHE A 403 -5.57 6.59 16.23
C PHE A 403 -7.09 6.49 16.25
N LEU A 404 -7.74 6.28 15.11
CA LEU A 404 -9.20 6.17 15.04
C LEU A 404 -9.71 4.98 15.84
N VAL A 405 -8.98 3.86 15.83
CA VAL A 405 -9.38 2.64 16.54
C VAL A 405 -9.01 2.71 18.03
N ASN A 406 -7.81 3.16 18.36
CA ASN A 406 -7.27 3.05 19.73
C ASN A 406 -7.25 4.37 20.51
N GLY A 407 -7.32 5.50 19.80
CA GLY A 407 -7.24 6.84 20.39
C GLY A 407 -8.59 7.44 20.75
N ILE A 408 -9.69 6.92 20.18
CA ILE A 408 -11.05 7.38 20.43
C ILE A 408 -11.80 6.30 21.25
N PRO A 409 -12.22 6.59 22.49
CA PRO A 409 -13.02 5.67 23.29
C PRO A 409 -14.35 5.35 22.62
N GLY A 410 -14.79 4.09 22.74
CA GLY A 410 -16.09 3.66 22.27
C GLY A 410 -16.20 3.41 20.76
N THR A 411 -15.10 3.53 20.01
CA THR A 411 -15.03 3.11 18.62
C THR A 411 -14.48 1.69 18.51
N SER A 412 -15.11 0.86 17.68
CA SER A 412 -14.61 -0.46 17.28
C SER A 412 -14.24 -0.43 15.79
N PRO A 413 -13.31 -1.29 15.32
CA PRO A 413 -13.01 -1.39 13.89
C PRO A 413 -14.25 -1.66 13.03
N ALA A 414 -15.08 -2.62 13.44
CA ALA A 414 -16.33 -2.95 12.75
C ALA A 414 -17.35 -1.80 12.75
N GLY A 415 -17.43 -1.02 13.85
CA GLY A 415 -18.25 0.18 13.91
C GLY A 415 -17.78 1.25 12.91
N LEU A 416 -16.47 1.51 12.86
CA LEU A 416 -15.87 2.43 11.89
C LEU A 416 -16.08 1.97 10.44
N GLU A 417 -15.99 0.67 10.17
CA GLU A 417 -16.25 0.10 8.85
C GLU A 417 -17.69 0.33 8.37
N ARG A 418 -18.68 0.17 9.25
CA ARG A 418 -20.09 0.48 8.93
C ARG A 418 -20.32 1.97 8.72
N ASP A 419 -19.73 2.80 9.57
CA ASP A 419 -19.81 4.26 9.43
C ASP A 419 -19.19 4.75 8.12
N LEU A 420 -18.15 4.08 7.64
CA LEU A 420 -17.52 4.40 6.36
C LEU A 420 -18.47 4.13 5.18
N ASP A 421 -19.20 3.00 5.17
CA ASP A 421 -20.19 2.68 4.12
C ASP A 421 -21.40 3.64 4.15
N ASP A 422 -21.79 4.10 5.35
CA ASP A 422 -22.98 4.94 5.57
C ASP A 422 -22.71 6.46 5.43
N THR A 423 -21.50 6.89 5.07
CA THR A 423 -21.14 8.31 4.97
C THR A 423 -20.74 8.73 3.56
N SER A 424 -21.11 9.97 3.22
CA SER A 424 -20.87 10.52 1.87
C SER A 424 -19.48 11.14 1.70
N ASN A 425 -18.78 11.37 2.82
CA ASN A 425 -17.46 11.95 2.82
C ASN A 425 -16.71 11.71 4.13
N PHE A 426 -15.38 11.72 4.03
CA PHE A 426 -14.48 11.48 5.17
C PHE A 426 -14.67 12.43 6.37
N ASN A 427 -15.07 13.69 6.17
CA ASN A 427 -15.30 14.58 7.33
C ASN A 427 -16.56 14.16 8.10
N GLN A 428 -17.61 13.77 7.39
CA GLN A 428 -18.83 13.22 7.98
C GLN A 428 -18.55 11.89 8.71
N PHE A 429 -17.66 11.06 8.16
CA PHE A 429 -17.15 9.86 8.81
C PHE A 429 -16.44 10.20 10.14
N LEU A 430 -15.50 11.15 10.13
CA LEU A 430 -14.81 11.58 11.34
C LEU A 430 -15.78 12.15 12.40
N ASP A 431 -16.75 12.96 11.98
CA ASP A 431 -17.77 13.52 12.90
C ASP A 431 -18.58 12.41 13.58
N ARG A 432 -18.89 11.31 12.88
CA ARG A 432 -19.58 10.15 13.46
C ARG A 432 -18.69 9.36 14.40
N ALA A 433 -17.44 9.10 14.00
CA ALA A 433 -16.46 8.42 14.85
C ALA A 433 -16.31 9.13 16.21
N VAL A 434 -16.30 10.47 16.22
CA VAL A 434 -16.28 11.26 17.46
C VAL A 434 -17.63 11.25 18.17
N GLY A 435 -18.73 11.37 17.43
CA GLY A 435 -20.09 11.34 17.98
C GLY A 435 -20.39 10.04 18.75
N ALA A 436 -19.80 8.93 18.34
CA ALA A 436 -19.92 7.62 18.98
C ALA A 436 -19.25 7.54 20.36
N SER A 437 -18.23 8.37 20.63
CA SER A 437 -17.49 8.36 21.91
C SER A 437 -18.30 8.83 23.13
N GLY A 438 -19.53 9.33 22.92
CA GLY A 438 -20.40 9.85 23.97
C GLY A 438 -19.86 11.16 24.52
N LYS A 439 -20.45 12.29 24.11
CA LYS A 439 -20.04 13.66 24.50
C LYS A 439 -20.04 13.96 26.00
N ASP A 440 -20.49 13.02 26.84
CA ASP A 440 -20.77 13.27 28.25
C ASP A 440 -19.56 13.03 29.18
N ASP A 441 -18.41 12.53 28.71
CA ASP A 441 -17.22 12.31 29.56
C ASP A 441 -15.83 12.45 28.87
N THR A 442 -15.73 13.17 27.75
CA THR A 442 -14.53 13.05 26.89
C THR A 442 -13.32 13.86 27.37
N THR A 443 -12.26 13.13 27.72
CA THR A 443 -10.86 13.58 27.88
C THR A 443 -10.16 13.91 26.53
N ILE A 444 -10.92 14.02 25.44
CA ILE A 444 -10.41 14.25 24.08
C ILE A 444 -10.74 15.67 23.64
N PRO A 445 -9.76 16.42 23.08
CA PRO A 445 -10.02 17.72 22.48
C PRO A 445 -11.05 17.66 21.33
N ASP A 446 -11.86 18.70 21.19
CA ASP A 446 -12.80 18.85 20.05
C ASP A 446 -12.07 18.85 18.70
N ASP A 447 -10.80 19.26 18.67
CA ASP A 447 -9.94 19.18 17.49
C ASP A 447 -9.26 17.80 17.41
N LEU A 448 -9.68 16.99 16.43
CA LEU A 448 -9.14 15.65 16.23
C LEU A 448 -7.68 15.62 15.80
N ASP A 449 -7.16 16.69 15.17
CA ASP A 449 -5.73 16.76 14.85
C ASP A 449 -4.93 16.85 16.15
N ILE A 450 -5.40 17.64 17.13
CA ILE A 450 -4.77 17.74 18.46
C ILE A 450 -4.93 16.41 19.22
N ALA A 451 -6.12 15.80 19.18
CA ALA A 451 -6.35 14.50 19.80
C ALA A 451 -5.39 13.43 19.26
N TRP A 452 -5.17 13.40 17.94
CA TRP A 452 -4.25 12.48 17.31
C TRP A 452 -2.80 12.73 17.75
N TRP A 453 -2.36 13.98 17.80
CA TRP A 453 -1.00 14.30 18.26
C TRP A 453 -0.79 13.97 19.74
N LEU A 454 -1.79 14.18 20.60
CA LEU A 454 -1.72 13.76 22.00
C LEU A 454 -1.68 12.24 22.14
N TYR A 455 -2.44 11.53 21.32
CA TYR A 455 -2.36 10.07 21.23
C TYR A 455 -0.96 9.61 20.79
N ALA A 456 -0.41 10.21 19.74
CA ALA A 456 0.95 9.92 19.28
C ALA A 456 2.00 10.24 20.35
N PHE A 457 1.86 11.35 21.08
CA PHE A 457 2.74 11.70 22.19
C PHE A 457 2.78 10.61 23.26
N ARG A 458 1.62 10.07 23.67
CA ARG A 458 1.56 8.97 24.65
C ARG A 458 2.21 7.68 24.12
N ASN A 459 2.02 7.37 22.85
CA ASN A 459 2.49 6.10 22.27
C ASN A 459 3.92 6.15 21.70
N ALA A 460 4.51 7.34 21.55
CA ALA A 460 5.93 7.50 21.19
C ALA A 460 6.91 7.16 22.34
N GLY A 461 6.40 6.66 23.47
CA GLY A 461 7.22 6.29 24.63
C GLY A 461 7.63 7.46 25.51
N TYR A 462 7.03 8.65 25.33
CA TYR A 462 7.13 9.72 26.32
C TYR A 462 6.43 9.28 27.59
N SER A 463 7.18 9.23 28.69
CA SER A 463 6.62 8.95 30.00
C SER A 463 5.68 10.09 30.40
N THR A 464 4.44 9.75 30.78
CA THR A 464 3.54 10.70 31.44
C THR A 464 4.01 11.06 32.85
N ASP A 465 4.91 10.26 33.43
CA ASP A 465 5.41 10.47 34.80
C ASP A 465 6.51 11.54 34.87
N GLU A 466 7.18 11.82 33.76
CA GLU A 466 8.23 12.83 33.68
C GLU A 466 8.08 13.59 32.35
N PRO A 467 7.19 14.60 32.28
CA PRO A 467 7.01 15.38 31.06
C PRO A 467 8.36 15.97 30.64
N PRO A 468 8.66 16.01 29.32
CA PRO A 468 9.90 16.58 28.84
C PRO A 468 10.03 18.00 29.42
N PRO A 469 11.22 18.38 29.91
CA PRO A 469 11.42 19.72 30.44
C PRO A 469 11.07 20.73 29.33
N LEU A 470 10.38 21.81 29.72
CA LEU A 470 10.14 22.92 28.80
C LEU A 470 11.48 23.37 28.20
N PRO A 471 11.53 23.70 26.89
CA PRO A 471 12.75 24.17 26.28
C PRO A 471 13.35 25.34 27.07
N VAL A 472 14.65 25.28 27.33
CA VAL A 472 15.34 26.29 28.13
C VAL A 472 15.21 27.66 27.46
N GLY A 473 14.60 28.62 28.16
CA GLY A 473 14.37 29.98 27.66
C GLY A 473 13.00 30.21 27.01
N GLU A 474 12.12 29.20 26.96
CA GLU A 474 10.72 29.37 26.54
C GLU A 474 9.81 29.63 27.74
N SER A 475 8.88 30.58 27.60
CA SER A 475 7.84 30.86 28.58
C SER A 475 6.50 30.35 28.08
N LEU A 476 5.78 29.61 28.91
CA LEU A 476 4.43 29.16 28.60
C LEU A 476 3.43 30.14 29.20
N PHE A 477 2.59 30.70 28.33
CA PHE A 477 1.50 31.59 28.71
C PHE A 477 0.15 30.94 28.40
N MET A 478 -0.83 31.18 29.26
CA MET A 478 -2.19 30.69 29.11
C MET A 478 -3.17 31.82 29.37
N THR A 479 -4.15 31.98 28.50
CA THR A 479 -5.26 32.91 28.72
C THR A 479 -6.51 32.10 29.06
N CYS A 480 -7.13 32.38 30.20
CA CYS A 480 -8.36 31.75 30.65
C CYS A 480 -9.47 32.79 30.73
N THR A 481 -10.62 32.51 30.12
CA THR A 481 -11.82 33.36 30.24
C THR A 481 -12.90 32.61 30.98
N VAL A 482 -13.39 33.19 32.07
CA VAL A 482 -14.55 32.67 32.81
C VAL A 482 -15.79 33.41 32.30
N THR A 483 -16.64 32.70 31.57
CA THR A 483 -17.96 33.19 31.15
C THR A 483 -19.00 32.86 32.22
N GLU A 484 -19.50 33.88 32.91
CA GLU A 484 -20.70 33.74 33.73
C GLU A 484 -21.95 33.92 32.86
N SER A 485 -23.01 33.15 33.15
CA SER A 485 -24.23 33.10 32.34
C SER A 485 -24.97 34.44 32.14
N ASP A 486 -24.62 35.48 32.92
CA ASP A 486 -25.06 36.85 32.70
C ASP A 486 -23.90 37.68 32.14
N ARG A 487 -24.07 38.23 30.93
CA ARG A 487 -23.07 38.89 30.05
C ARG A 487 -22.28 40.07 30.64
N SER A 488 -22.41 40.39 31.92
CA SER A 488 -21.84 41.60 32.55
C SER A 488 -20.54 41.38 33.33
N SER A 489 -20.02 40.16 33.42
CA SER A 489 -18.88 39.83 34.30
C SER A 489 -17.87 38.83 33.72
N ASP A 490 -17.76 38.70 32.38
CA ASP A 490 -16.68 37.90 31.81
C ASP A 490 -15.34 38.45 32.32
N ILE A 491 -14.51 37.59 32.91
CA ILE A 491 -13.16 37.94 33.39
C ILE A 491 -12.17 37.07 32.64
N SER A 492 -11.17 37.69 32.04
CA SER A 492 -10.04 37.00 31.44
C SER A 492 -8.80 37.18 32.28
N THR A 493 -8.01 36.11 32.38
CA THR A 493 -6.78 36.05 33.17
C THR A 493 -5.64 35.49 32.34
N LEU A 494 -4.50 36.20 32.34
CA LEU A 494 -3.24 35.79 31.74
C LEU A 494 -2.39 35.13 32.81
N LEU A 495 -1.96 33.92 32.53
CA LEU A 495 -1.17 33.09 33.42
C LEU A 495 0.17 32.80 32.75
N ARG A 496 1.26 32.80 33.52
CA ARG A 496 2.57 32.31 33.10
C ARG A 496 2.93 31.08 33.93
N TYR A 497 3.38 30.03 33.28
CA TYR A 497 3.87 28.85 33.97
C TYR A 497 5.29 29.10 34.49
N SER A 498 5.50 28.87 35.79
CA SER A 498 6.81 28.90 36.43
C SER A 498 7.35 27.46 36.51
N PRO A 499 8.34 27.08 35.67
CA PRO A 499 8.85 25.71 35.63
C PRO A 499 9.55 25.31 36.93
N ASP A 500 10.27 26.25 37.55
CA ASP A 500 11.02 26.03 38.80
C ASP A 500 10.10 25.73 39.99
N GLU A 501 8.88 26.29 39.99
CA GLU A 501 7.92 26.16 41.08
C GLU A 501 6.75 25.21 40.76
N GLY A 502 6.65 24.74 39.51
CA GLY A 502 5.57 23.87 39.05
C GLY A 502 4.18 24.47 39.19
N ARG A 503 4.05 25.81 39.12
CA ARG A 503 2.77 26.52 39.33
C ARG A 503 2.52 27.59 38.27
N TRP A 504 1.25 27.90 38.08
CA TRP A 504 0.82 29.04 37.28
C TRP A 504 0.81 30.31 38.13
N GLU A 505 1.44 31.36 37.61
CA GLU A 505 1.43 32.71 38.15
C GLU A 505 0.42 33.55 37.36
N GLU A 506 -0.49 34.22 38.07
CA GLU A 506 -1.37 35.22 37.47
C GLU A 506 -0.61 36.51 37.23
N LEU A 507 -0.54 36.90 35.95
CA LEU A 507 0.15 38.11 35.51
C LEU A 507 -0.81 39.28 35.33
N TYR A 508 -1.99 39.02 34.76
CA TYR A 508 -2.94 40.06 34.42
C TYR A 508 -4.37 39.53 34.45
N SER A 509 -5.30 40.33 34.96
CA SER A 509 -6.73 40.04 34.91
C SER A 509 -7.49 41.29 34.52
N ALA A 510 -8.46 41.13 33.61
CA ALA A 510 -9.27 42.23 33.10
C ALA A 510 -10.73 41.79 32.92
N GLN A 511 -11.65 42.76 33.08
CA GLN A 511 -13.05 42.56 32.74
C GLN A 511 -13.25 42.61 31.24
N GLY A 512 -13.85 41.55 30.72
CA GLY A 512 -14.06 41.26 29.32
C GLY A 512 -13.28 40.05 28.87
N TYR A 513 -13.06 39.98 27.56
CA TYR A 513 -12.36 38.87 26.95
C TYR A 513 -11.07 39.37 26.31
N PHE A 514 -9.97 38.66 26.53
CA PHE A 514 -8.76 38.88 25.77
C PHE A 514 -8.16 37.58 25.28
N TRP A 515 -7.34 37.67 24.24
CA TRP A 515 -6.45 36.59 23.83
C TRP A 515 -5.04 37.13 23.65
N SER A 516 -4.09 36.20 23.72
CA SER A 516 -2.67 36.47 23.56
C SER A 516 -2.13 35.78 22.31
N SER A 517 -1.17 36.42 21.64
CA SER A 517 -0.32 35.79 20.63
C SER A 517 1.14 35.97 21.04
N ALA A 518 1.92 34.88 20.96
CA ALA A 518 3.35 34.94 21.23
C ALA A 518 4.05 35.84 20.21
N MET A 519 4.96 36.67 20.69
CA MET A 519 5.88 37.44 19.86
C MET A 519 7.21 36.68 19.75
N PRO A 520 8.10 37.00 18.79
CA PRO A 520 9.35 36.27 18.64
C PRO A 520 10.32 36.42 19.83
N ASP A 521 10.16 37.46 20.65
CA ASP A 521 10.81 37.54 21.96
C ASP A 521 10.03 36.70 22.99
N PRO A 522 10.67 35.72 23.67
CA PRO A 522 9.98 34.76 24.56
C PRO A 522 9.25 35.36 25.76
N GLY A 523 9.53 36.63 26.12
CA GLY A 523 8.89 37.34 27.23
C GLY A 523 7.76 38.29 26.80
N THR A 524 7.55 38.46 25.51
CA THR A 524 6.64 39.49 24.97
C THR A 524 5.41 38.84 24.35
N LEU A 525 4.22 39.39 24.64
CA LEU A 525 2.96 38.95 24.03
C LEU A 525 2.23 40.11 23.40
N LEU A 526 1.50 39.82 22.33
CA LEU A 526 0.47 40.70 21.82
C LEU A 526 -0.87 40.33 22.45
N LEU A 527 -1.46 41.25 23.20
CA LEU A 527 -2.74 41.09 23.87
C LEU A 527 -3.82 41.88 23.12
N GLN A 528 -4.94 41.22 22.84
CA GLN A 528 -6.14 41.88 22.31
C GLN A 528 -7.25 41.74 23.31
N GLU A 529 -7.64 42.88 23.88
CA GLU A 529 -8.62 42.96 24.94
C GLU A 529 -9.87 43.67 24.45
N PHE A 530 -11.02 43.05 24.67
CA PHE A 530 -12.30 43.72 24.59
C PHE A 530 -12.72 44.14 25.99
N SER A 531 -12.72 45.44 26.24
CA SER A 531 -13.19 46.01 27.50
C SER A 531 -14.71 46.13 27.45
N THR A 532 -15.39 45.41 28.35
CA THR A 532 -16.85 45.48 28.49
C THR A 532 -17.33 46.82 29.05
N GLU A 533 -16.48 47.54 29.81
CA GLU A 533 -16.78 48.88 30.33
C GLU A 533 -16.85 49.94 29.22
N THR A 534 -15.94 49.86 28.25
CA THR A 534 -15.84 50.85 27.17
C THR A 534 -16.47 50.36 25.86
N GLU A 535 -16.95 49.12 25.82
CA GLU A 535 -17.41 48.40 24.61
C GLU A 535 -16.43 48.52 23.44
N SER A 536 -15.12 48.50 23.74
CA SER A 536 -14.06 48.79 22.79
C SER A 536 -12.97 47.72 22.78
N TRP A 537 -12.34 47.56 21.62
CA TRP A 537 -11.19 46.69 21.45
C TRP A 537 -9.91 47.49 21.60
N GLN A 538 -9.01 46.99 22.43
CA GLN A 538 -7.69 47.56 22.67
C GLN A 538 -6.64 46.51 22.33
N THR A 539 -5.61 46.93 21.60
CA THR A 539 -4.39 46.15 21.46
C THR A 539 -3.40 46.63 22.50
N LYS A 540 -2.82 45.70 23.25
CA LYS A 540 -1.77 45.94 24.23
C LYS A 540 -0.58 45.03 23.92
N ILE A 541 0.62 45.47 24.25
CA ILE A 541 1.81 44.62 24.23
C ILE A 541 2.15 44.30 25.69
N TRP A 542 2.20 43.02 26.02
CA TRP A 542 2.76 42.55 27.27
C TRP A 542 4.27 42.68 27.20
N TYR A 543 4.84 43.64 27.92
CA TYR A 543 6.27 43.98 27.87
C TYR A 543 6.76 44.33 29.29
N HIS A 544 7.93 43.81 29.69
CA HIS A 544 8.47 44.01 31.04
C HIS A 544 7.47 43.73 32.18
N ASP A 545 6.71 42.63 32.08
CA ASP A 545 5.69 42.21 33.05
C ASP A 545 4.51 43.19 33.24
N GLU A 546 4.28 44.11 32.30
CA GLU A 546 3.11 45.00 32.31
C GLU A 546 2.43 45.06 30.93
N PRO A 547 1.10 45.30 30.87
CA PRO A 547 0.40 45.50 29.61
C PRO A 547 0.50 46.97 29.17
N VAL A 548 1.27 47.24 28.11
CA VAL A 548 1.43 48.57 27.52
C VAL A 548 0.40 48.77 26.39
N PRO A 549 -0.45 49.80 26.44
CA PRO A 549 -1.41 50.05 25.36
C PRO A 549 -0.70 50.45 24.06
N VAL A 550 -1.29 50.05 22.93
CA VAL A 550 -0.89 50.54 21.62
C VAL A 550 -1.78 51.70 21.25
N HIS A 551 -1.22 52.92 21.21
CA HIS A 551 -1.96 54.07 20.74
C HIS A 551 -2.06 54.12 19.21
N MET A 552 -3.28 53.95 18.74
CA MET A 552 -3.65 54.12 17.34
C MET A 552 -4.08 55.59 17.11
N LEU A 553 -3.66 56.19 16.00
CA LEU A 553 -3.89 57.61 15.67
C LEU A 553 -5.39 58.04 15.52
N ASP A 554 -6.36 57.17 15.77
CA ASP A 554 -7.79 57.44 15.58
C ASP A 554 -8.67 56.67 16.61
N ASP A 555 -9.31 57.40 17.54
CA ASP A 555 -10.05 56.91 18.72
C ASP A 555 -11.33 56.06 18.42
N ASN A 556 -11.69 55.84 17.15
CA ASN A 556 -12.96 55.20 16.76
C ASN A 556 -12.79 53.86 16.01
N ARG A 557 -11.63 53.22 16.11
CA ARG A 557 -11.32 51.99 15.36
C ARG A 557 -11.06 50.83 16.31
N PHE A 558 -11.56 49.65 15.95
CA PHE A 558 -11.32 48.43 16.72
C PHE A 558 -10.04 47.78 16.22
N ALA A 559 -9.03 47.66 17.06
CA ALA A 559 -7.78 47.04 16.67
C ALA A 559 -7.86 45.51 16.87
N MET A 560 -7.67 44.76 15.77
CA MET A 560 -7.47 43.31 15.78
C MET A 560 -6.09 43.02 15.16
N ALA A 561 -5.28 42.21 15.80
CA ALA A 561 -3.97 41.82 15.29
C ALA A 561 -3.90 40.31 15.04
N TYR A 562 -3.34 39.91 13.90
CA TYR A 562 -3.16 38.49 13.56
C TYR A 562 -1.68 38.06 13.58
N GLY A 563 -0.87 38.71 14.42
CA GLY A 563 0.48 38.22 14.76
C GLY A 563 1.48 38.18 13.60
N GLY A 564 1.32 39.03 12.57
CA GLY A 564 2.31 39.15 11.52
C GLY A 564 3.50 39.97 12.00
N SER A 565 4.62 39.31 12.33
CA SER A 565 5.89 39.98 12.59
C SER A 565 6.87 39.78 11.44
N ASP A 566 7.90 40.62 11.37
CA ASP A 566 9.09 40.29 10.58
C ASP A 566 9.81 39.07 11.20
N LYS A 567 10.76 38.48 10.44
CA LYS A 567 11.48 37.26 10.84
C LYS A 567 12.28 37.42 12.14
N GLN A 568 12.64 38.65 12.52
CA GLN A 568 13.37 38.94 13.75
C GLN A 568 12.46 39.37 14.90
N GLY A 569 11.15 39.54 14.66
CA GLY A 569 10.19 40.00 15.67
C GLY A 569 10.37 41.44 16.12
N GLN A 570 11.14 42.21 15.37
CA GLN A 570 11.44 43.61 15.65
C GLN A 570 10.24 44.49 15.31
N ARG A 571 9.35 44.08 14.41
CA ARG A 571 8.14 44.83 14.07
C ARG A 571 6.93 43.95 13.91
N THR A 572 5.81 44.41 14.45
CA THR A 572 4.53 43.68 14.45
C THR A 572 3.43 44.48 13.77
N VAL A 573 2.66 43.79 12.93
CA VAL A 573 1.53 44.37 12.21
C VAL A 573 0.25 44.19 13.02
N VAL A 574 -0.42 45.31 13.28
CA VAL A 574 -1.75 45.38 13.89
C VAL A 574 -2.74 45.94 12.89
N TYR A 575 -3.96 45.41 12.87
CA TYR A 575 -5.00 45.87 11.96
C TYR A 575 -6.06 46.64 12.72
N ALA A 576 -6.54 47.74 12.14
CA ALA A 576 -7.70 48.46 12.65
C ALA A 576 -8.90 48.23 11.73
N TYR A 577 -10.00 47.79 12.33
CA TYR A 577 -11.26 47.53 11.67
C TYR A 577 -12.28 48.63 12.00
N THR A 578 -12.98 49.12 10.97
CA THR A 578 -14.08 50.07 11.11
C THR A 578 -15.42 49.40 10.78
N PRO A 579 -16.25 49.02 11.78
CA PRO A 579 -17.47 48.24 11.55
C PRO A 579 -18.50 48.89 10.64
N LYS A 580 -18.58 50.23 10.65
CA LYS A 580 -19.51 50.98 9.81
C LYS A 580 -19.19 50.90 8.32
N THR A 581 -17.92 50.72 7.96
CA THR A 581 -17.46 50.73 6.56
C THR A 581 -16.88 49.39 6.11
N GLY A 582 -16.64 48.45 7.04
CA GLY A 582 -15.95 47.19 6.76
C GLY A 582 -14.46 47.37 6.41
N ALA A 583 -13.92 48.58 6.58
CA ALA A 583 -12.56 48.91 6.20
C ALA A 583 -11.55 48.34 7.19
N ILE A 584 -10.50 47.71 6.66
CA ILE A 584 -9.32 47.28 7.40
C ILE A 584 -8.16 48.20 6.99
N ARG A 585 -7.39 48.65 7.98
CA ARG A 585 -6.09 49.29 7.78
C ARG A 585 -5.03 48.58 8.61
N SER A 586 -3.79 48.61 8.18
CA SER A 586 -2.66 47.98 8.85
C SER A 586 -1.71 49.03 9.42
N PHE A 587 -1.12 48.70 10.55
CA PHE A 587 -0.20 49.55 11.29
C PHE A 587 0.99 48.71 11.72
N LEU A 588 2.16 49.33 11.74
CA LEU A 588 3.40 48.74 12.21
C LEU A 588 3.71 49.25 13.60
N ILE A 589 4.05 48.35 14.50
CA ILE A 589 4.55 48.66 15.84
C ILE A 589 5.98 48.14 15.93
N ASP A 590 6.88 48.95 16.47
CA ASP A 590 8.24 48.55 16.83
C ASP A 590 8.30 48.38 18.35
N PRO A 591 8.29 47.14 18.88
CA PRO A 591 8.30 46.91 20.32
C PRO A 591 9.57 47.45 21.02
N ALA A 592 10.66 47.68 20.28
CA ALA A 592 11.88 48.27 20.85
C ALA A 592 11.76 49.79 21.09
N GLU A 593 10.78 50.45 20.47
CA GLU A 593 10.49 51.87 20.63
C GLU A 593 9.32 52.13 21.62
N CYS A 594 8.72 51.07 22.17
CA CYS A 594 7.67 51.18 23.18
C CYS A 594 8.24 51.65 24.53
N ASP A 595 7.55 52.61 25.15
CA ASP A 595 7.78 53.06 26.53
C ASP A 595 6.45 52.94 27.31
N ASP A 596 5.97 54.00 27.97
CA ASP A 596 4.62 54.06 28.58
C ASP A 596 3.46 53.92 27.53
N ASP A 597 3.79 54.00 26.24
CA ASP A 597 2.87 53.85 25.10
C ASP A 597 3.66 53.35 23.87
N CYS A 598 2.99 52.57 23.02
CA CYS A 598 3.55 52.05 21.76
C CYS A 598 2.97 52.82 20.57
N ALA A 599 3.79 53.68 19.94
CA ALA A 599 3.38 54.41 18.74
C ALA A 599 3.22 53.45 17.54
N ALA A 600 2.07 53.52 16.87
CA ALA A 600 1.78 52.73 15.68
C ALA A 600 1.90 53.59 14.40
N THR A 601 2.63 53.09 13.39
CA THR A 601 2.80 53.75 12.09
C THR A 601 1.88 53.13 11.04
N GLU A 602 1.06 53.94 10.38
CA GLU A 602 0.15 53.45 9.33
C GLU A 602 0.92 52.92 8.11
N LEU A 603 0.56 51.71 7.66
CA LEU A 603 1.11 51.08 6.47
C LEU A 603 0.27 51.42 5.21
N PRO A 604 0.88 51.36 4.01
CA PRO A 604 0.22 51.73 2.75
C PRO A 604 -0.81 50.69 2.24
N GLY A 605 -1.03 49.61 3.00
CA GLY A 605 -1.91 48.49 2.68
C GLY A 605 -1.61 47.26 3.53
N LEU A 606 -2.34 46.17 3.32
CA LEU A 606 -2.14 44.89 4.00
C LEU A 606 -0.81 44.26 3.54
N PRO A 607 0.17 44.04 4.44
CA PRO A 607 1.49 43.54 4.06
C PRO A 607 1.52 42.02 3.87
N PHE A 608 2.18 41.58 2.79
CA PHE A 608 2.63 40.21 2.57
C PHE A 608 4.16 40.18 2.57
N TRP A 609 4.75 39.73 3.67
CA TRP A 609 6.20 39.72 3.86
C TRP A 609 6.90 38.64 3.04
N SER A 610 8.10 38.94 2.55
CA SER A 610 9.02 37.94 2.02
C SER A 610 9.46 36.99 3.14
N PRO A 611 9.89 35.74 2.82
CA PRO A 611 10.33 34.77 3.84
C PRO A 611 11.51 35.23 4.70
N ASP A 612 12.27 36.23 4.25
CA ASP A 612 13.36 36.88 4.99
C ASP A 612 12.94 38.17 5.72
N GLY A 613 11.68 38.59 5.60
CA GLY A 613 11.12 39.77 6.27
C GLY A 613 11.57 41.12 5.71
N GLN A 614 12.52 41.14 4.77
CA GLN A 614 13.14 42.37 4.26
C GLN A 614 12.22 43.19 3.34
N TRP A 615 11.23 42.54 2.73
CA TRP A 615 10.34 43.15 1.75
C TRP A 615 8.89 42.81 2.06
N ALA A 616 7.98 43.75 1.78
CA ALA A 616 6.56 43.47 1.77
C ALA A 616 5.93 43.87 0.43
N ILE A 617 4.92 43.11 0.04
CA ILE A 617 3.94 43.53 -0.96
C ILE A 617 2.72 44.04 -0.21
N TYR A 618 2.29 45.27 -0.49
CA TYR A 618 1.11 45.85 0.15
C TYR A 618 -0.11 45.75 -0.78
N ALA A 619 -1.17 45.07 -0.32
CA ALA A 619 -2.47 45.03 -0.99
C ALA A 619 -3.37 46.15 -0.43
N GLY A 620 -3.92 47.00 -1.30
CA GLY A 620 -4.49 48.31 -0.93
C GLY A 620 -5.56 48.37 0.17
N ASP A 621 -5.84 49.58 0.65
CA ASP A 621 -6.75 49.85 1.78
C ASP A 621 -8.24 49.68 1.43
N ASN A 622 -9.08 49.47 2.46
CA ASN A 622 -10.55 49.65 2.46
C ASN A 622 -11.49 48.48 2.07
N ARG A 623 -11.14 47.18 2.23
CA ARG A 623 -12.13 46.08 2.14
C ARG A 623 -11.99 44.99 3.22
N SER A 624 -13.11 44.32 3.50
CA SER A 624 -13.29 43.27 4.52
C SER A 624 -12.34 42.08 4.33
N SER A 625 -11.95 41.46 5.46
CA SER A 625 -11.11 40.25 5.70
C SER A 625 -10.87 39.29 4.51
N PRO A 626 -9.69 38.63 4.46
CA PRO A 626 -8.95 38.34 3.23
C PRO A 626 -9.75 37.49 2.23
N GLN A 627 -10.07 38.10 1.09
CA GLN A 627 -10.50 37.36 -0.10
C GLN A 627 -9.29 36.92 -0.93
N THR A 628 -9.52 35.87 -1.72
CA THR A 628 -8.67 35.33 -2.80
C THR A 628 -7.77 36.40 -3.43
N SER A 629 -6.50 36.42 -3.03
CA SER A 629 -5.53 37.39 -3.55
C SER A 629 -4.65 36.73 -4.61
N PHE A 630 -4.70 37.25 -5.84
CA PHE A 630 -3.78 36.88 -6.92
C PHE A 630 -2.55 37.78 -6.86
N MET A 631 -1.36 37.17 -6.87
CA MET A 631 -0.11 37.90 -7.07
C MET A 631 0.48 37.57 -8.43
N ILE A 632 0.83 38.60 -9.21
CA ILE A 632 1.57 38.46 -10.47
C ILE A 632 2.97 39.01 -10.26
N ALA A 633 3.97 38.14 -10.34
CA ALA A 633 5.38 38.51 -10.33
C ALA A 633 6.08 37.84 -11.51
N ASN A 634 6.75 38.62 -12.38
CA ASN A 634 7.43 38.12 -13.59
C ASN A 634 6.56 37.17 -14.45
N GLU A 635 5.33 37.58 -14.77
CA GLU A 635 4.37 36.79 -15.56
C GLU A 635 3.93 35.45 -14.94
N ARG A 636 4.32 35.18 -13.69
CA ARG A 636 3.88 33.99 -12.93
C ARG A 636 2.79 34.37 -11.93
N HIS A 637 1.73 33.57 -11.92
CA HIS A 637 0.60 33.72 -11.01
C HIS A 637 0.86 32.88 -9.75
N VAL A 638 0.88 33.53 -8.59
CA VAL A 638 0.92 32.86 -7.28
C VAL A 638 -0.45 32.98 -6.64
N VAL A 639 -1.05 31.82 -6.33
CA VAL A 639 -2.39 31.69 -5.75
C VAL A 639 -2.24 31.33 -4.27
N LEU A 640 -2.75 32.16 -3.37
CA LEU A 640 -2.63 31.92 -1.93
C LEU A 640 -3.78 31.10 -1.33
N ARG A 641 -4.95 31.03 -1.97
CA ARG A 641 -6.04 30.05 -1.71
C ARG A 641 -7.13 30.17 -2.78
N PRO A 642 -7.88 29.10 -3.15
CA PRO A 642 -8.82 29.11 -4.26
C PRO A 642 -10.25 29.08 -3.74
N ASN A 643 -11.02 30.17 -3.81
CA ASN A 643 -12.49 30.15 -3.83
C ASN A 643 -13.03 31.57 -4.06
N GLY A 644 -13.28 31.97 -5.32
CA GLY A 644 -13.98 33.22 -5.65
C GLY A 644 -13.62 33.85 -7.00
N ASP A 645 -14.43 34.82 -7.43
CA ASP A 645 -14.24 35.64 -8.64
C ASP A 645 -13.05 36.63 -8.51
N TYR A 646 -12.56 37.09 -9.66
CA TYR A 646 -11.29 37.82 -9.82
C TYR A 646 -11.41 39.35 -9.64
N ASP A 647 -10.53 39.95 -8.83
CA ASP A 647 -10.35 41.42 -8.75
C ASP A 647 -8.90 41.83 -9.13
N GLU A 648 -8.74 42.78 -10.07
CA GLU A 648 -7.43 43.38 -10.41
C GLU A 648 -7.03 44.40 -9.32
N MET A 649 -5.88 44.20 -8.66
CA MET A 649 -5.41 45.01 -7.53
C MET A 649 -4.24 45.94 -7.90
N SER A 650 -4.20 47.14 -7.30
CA SER A 650 -3.00 48.00 -7.33
C SER A 650 -2.02 47.54 -6.27
N LEU A 651 -0.76 47.30 -6.66
CA LEU A 651 0.30 46.81 -5.79
C LEU A 651 1.31 47.93 -5.52
N THR A 652 1.72 48.03 -4.26
CA THR A 652 2.86 48.86 -3.86
C THR A 652 3.98 47.93 -3.39
N LEU A 653 5.15 48.06 -4.01
CA LEU A 653 6.40 47.46 -3.54
C LEU A 653 7.14 48.53 -2.76
N GLY A 654 7.47 48.24 -1.51
CA GLY A 654 8.22 49.14 -0.66
C GLY A 654 9.23 48.39 0.20
N PRO A 655 10.30 49.07 0.65
CA PRO A 655 11.10 48.57 1.76
C PRO A 655 10.24 48.52 3.03
N GLU A 656 10.74 47.81 4.03
CA GLU A 656 10.14 47.72 5.36
C GLU A 656 9.88 49.12 5.96
N GLY A 657 8.61 49.44 6.29
CA GLY A 657 8.22 50.76 6.82
C GLY A 657 7.86 51.82 5.76
N ALA A 658 7.46 51.39 4.55
CA ALA A 658 7.00 52.30 3.50
C ALA A 658 5.88 53.23 3.99
N GLU A 659 5.98 54.53 3.70
CA GLU A 659 4.93 55.51 4.05
C GLU A 659 3.72 55.40 3.09
N PRO A 660 2.50 55.82 3.51
CA PRO A 660 1.29 55.82 2.67
C PRO A 660 1.44 56.49 1.29
N ASP A 661 2.38 57.43 1.17
CA ASP A 661 2.69 58.19 -0.04
C ASP A 661 3.76 57.53 -0.95
N SER A 662 4.16 56.29 -0.66
CA SER A 662 5.14 55.54 -1.45
C SER A 662 4.66 55.30 -2.90
N PRO A 663 5.58 55.22 -3.90
CA PRO A 663 5.21 55.18 -5.31
C PRO A 663 4.31 53.98 -5.67
N LYS A 664 3.09 54.25 -6.16
CA LYS A 664 2.13 53.23 -6.59
C LYS A 664 2.46 52.76 -8.01
N TYR A 665 2.76 51.48 -8.20
CA TYR A 665 2.88 50.91 -9.54
C TYR A 665 1.49 50.71 -10.15
N ARG A 666 1.09 51.58 -11.09
CA ARG A 666 -0.03 51.30 -11.99
C ARG A 666 0.48 50.51 -13.18
N HIS A 667 0.12 49.23 -13.26
CA HIS A 667 0.32 48.46 -14.47
C HIS A 667 -0.66 48.96 -15.54
N HIS A 668 -0.20 49.82 -16.45
CA HIS A 668 -0.93 50.11 -17.68
C HIS A 668 -0.80 48.91 -18.61
N ARG A 669 -1.92 48.24 -18.92
CA ARG A 669 -2.03 47.38 -20.11
C ARG A 669 -1.66 48.23 -21.33
N ARG A 670 -0.58 47.90 -22.03
CA ARG A 670 -0.48 48.26 -23.46
C ARG A 670 -1.30 47.23 -24.25
N PRO A 671 -2.02 47.68 -25.30
CA PRO A 671 -2.93 46.84 -26.08
C PRO A 671 -2.22 45.69 -26.81
#